data_AF-A0A521IBZ3-F1
#
_entry.id   AF-A0A521IBZ3-F1
#
_cell.length_a   1.000
_cell.length_b   1.000
_cell.length_c   1.000
_cell.angle_alpha   90.00
_cell.angle_beta   90.00
_cell.angle_gamma   90.00
#
_symmetry.space_group_name_H-M   'P 1'
#
loop_
_entity.id
_entity.type
_entity.pdbx_description
1 polymer ?
#
loop_
_entity_poly.entity_id
_entity_poly.type
_entity_poly.pdbx_seq_one_letter_code
_entity_poly.pdbx_strand_id
1 'polypeptide(L)'
;MDSKLTTELDHLLSDIRTDSSKLPVLFWLRAYTILASERQTPRLRWAKLSGFVSRTAREFGINGLDHAPGRALLTDYRLMQATPTDDSGEAIYDPDELRALDLGRAYDVELCAEYQVYLDDVTAWVNGAWNKLRSGEGINSSLASVLARWAPEGRTGLLPALLEAQELSGGWLPREVLAQIGQGLNVPLSEVYGVATYYKMLYTKPVGKKIVRVCDDVRCYLSGSRDILHKIKNVLWIREGETTGDGEYTLETVPCMGHCDVGCAIQINEITHEKVNTANVIDLINAPESEPVGIAQGPRLLKNIDAPALHMLDGYLAQGGFLALRKALYTMSPNEITSQVKASGLVGRGGAAFPTGVKWELTAKNIAEAKARQTYNLNSTLPRERSAGYVVCNADESETGTFKDRILLERHPFQVIEGMLLAARAIDATYGYIYIRGEYPLAYKRFRAAVEQARANNYLGANILGTQFAFDIEIRRGAGAYECGEETALFESIEGKRGEPRTKPPFPVQVGLFNRPTVINNVETLANIPFIISEGADEYRRLGTEKSPGTRLVCLSGQIKQGGVFELPMGVTVREVIYDYGMGLKEGRQLQAVLVGGAAGTFLTPDEIDVPLAFETLTAIGATFGSGAVIVMDDTANMWQVLKRIASFFRHESCGKCFPCQIGTLRQLEFIESILGGNTGQLPRREIKASERQLLFDTGIVMRDASLCGLGQFAATAIMSAFEKKLVS
;
A
#
# COMPACT_ATOMS: atom_id res chain seq x y z
N MET A 1 -4.65 43.83 26.66
CA MET A 1 -5.91 43.45 25.98
C MET A 1 -7.03 43.15 26.96
N ASP A 2 -8.24 43.54 26.58
CA ASP A 2 -9.51 43.21 27.25
C ASP A 2 -9.85 41.70 27.17
N SER A 3 -10.50 41.16 28.20
CA SER A 3 -10.83 39.73 28.30
C SER A 3 -11.78 39.21 27.22
N LYS A 4 -12.72 40.04 26.74
CA LYS A 4 -13.63 39.69 25.64
C LYS A 4 -12.89 39.69 24.31
N LEU A 5 -12.02 40.67 24.09
CA LEU A 5 -11.16 40.73 22.92
C LEU A 5 -10.27 39.49 22.80
N THR A 6 -9.65 39.07 23.91
CA THR A 6 -8.86 37.83 23.94
C THR A 6 -9.72 36.62 23.61
N THR A 7 -10.95 36.53 24.14
CA THR A 7 -11.87 35.43 23.86
C THR A 7 -12.24 35.34 22.38
N GLU A 8 -12.54 36.45 21.71
CA GLU A 8 -12.89 36.46 20.28
C GLU A 8 -11.69 36.13 19.37
N LEU A 9 -10.49 36.59 19.72
CA LEU A 9 -9.28 36.24 18.98
C LEU A 9 -8.91 34.75 19.16
N ASP A 10 -9.07 34.21 20.36
CA ASP A 10 -8.87 32.79 20.63
C ASP A 10 -9.93 31.92 19.94
N HIS A 11 -11.18 32.40 19.87
CA HIS A 11 -12.25 31.77 19.10
C HIS A 11 -11.91 31.71 17.61
N LEU A 12 -11.50 32.83 17.01
CA LEU A 12 -11.01 32.86 15.62
C LEU A 12 -9.84 31.90 15.39
N LEU A 13 -8.87 31.87 16.30
CA LEU A 13 -7.72 30.97 16.18
C LEU A 13 -8.11 29.48 16.29
N SER A 14 -9.07 29.17 17.15
CA SER A 14 -9.64 27.82 17.29
C SER A 14 -10.38 27.39 16.02
N ASP A 15 -11.20 28.28 15.45
CA ASP A 15 -11.93 28.02 14.22
C ASP A 15 -11.00 27.80 13.03
N ILE A 16 -9.89 28.54 12.94
CA ILE A 16 -8.88 28.33 11.89
C ILE A 16 -8.17 26.99 12.04
N ARG A 17 -7.92 26.55 13.29
CA ARG A 17 -7.29 25.24 13.55
C ARG A 17 -8.20 24.07 13.23
N THR A 18 -9.52 24.26 13.37
CA THR A 18 -10.52 23.23 13.10
C THR A 18 -10.97 23.24 11.64
N ASP A 19 -11.03 24.41 11.01
CA ASP A 19 -11.38 24.62 9.60
C ASP A 19 -10.41 25.60 8.92
N SER A 20 -9.44 25.04 8.18
CA SER A 20 -8.44 25.81 7.44
C SER A 20 -9.04 26.77 6.39
N SER A 21 -10.29 26.58 5.97
CA SER A 21 -10.98 27.51 5.05
C SER A 21 -11.27 28.87 5.69
N LYS A 22 -11.16 28.98 7.02
CA LYS A 22 -11.27 30.23 7.78
C LYS A 22 -9.97 31.02 7.86
N LEU A 23 -8.83 30.48 7.43
CA LEU A 23 -7.54 31.19 7.41
C LEU A 23 -7.58 32.56 6.68
N PRO A 24 -8.29 32.70 5.55
CA PRO A 24 -8.63 34.00 4.96
C PRO A 24 -9.14 35.08 5.93
N VAL A 25 -9.88 34.72 6.97
CA VAL A 25 -10.45 35.67 7.95
C VAL A 25 -9.32 36.33 8.75
N LEU A 26 -8.32 35.57 9.19
CA LEU A 26 -7.12 36.09 9.86
C LEU A 26 -6.29 36.97 8.93
N PHE A 27 -6.23 36.65 7.64
CA PHE A 27 -5.55 37.48 6.65
C PHE A 27 -6.21 38.85 6.50
N TRP A 28 -7.54 38.90 6.46
CA TRP A 28 -8.31 40.15 6.42
C TRP A 28 -8.08 41.01 7.65
N LEU A 29 -8.09 40.40 8.85
CA LEU A 29 -7.83 41.11 10.10
C LEU A 29 -6.41 41.69 10.10
N ARG A 30 -5.42 40.90 9.65
CA ARG A 30 -4.03 41.33 9.52
C ARG A 30 -3.88 42.52 8.58
N ALA A 31 -4.52 42.47 7.42
CA ALA A 31 -4.48 43.53 6.43
C ALA A 31 -5.09 44.83 6.97
N TYR A 32 -6.19 44.74 7.71
CA TYR A 32 -6.80 45.87 8.38
C TYR A 32 -5.85 46.49 9.42
N THR A 33 -5.30 45.69 10.34
CA THR A 33 -4.46 46.20 11.43
C THR A 33 -3.19 46.89 10.93
N ILE A 34 -2.58 46.35 9.87
CA ILE A 34 -1.43 46.97 9.20
C ILE A 34 -1.80 48.34 8.64
N LEU A 35 -2.85 48.43 7.84
CA LEU A 35 -3.26 49.69 7.20
C LEU A 35 -3.71 50.75 8.22
N ALA A 36 -4.41 50.33 9.27
CA ALA A 36 -4.90 51.23 10.31
C ALA A 36 -3.72 51.84 11.10
N SER A 37 -2.73 51.01 11.42
CA SER A 37 -1.49 51.43 12.07
C SER A 37 -0.67 52.36 11.16
N GLU A 38 -0.43 52.00 9.90
CA GLU A 38 0.34 52.81 8.94
C GLU A 38 -0.27 54.19 8.69
N ARG A 39 -1.61 54.28 8.66
CA ARG A 39 -2.32 55.53 8.40
C ARG A 39 -2.65 56.33 9.65
N GLN A 40 -2.28 55.82 10.82
CA GLN A 40 -2.62 56.42 12.12
C GLN A 40 -4.12 56.74 12.24
N THR A 41 -4.97 55.83 11.74
CA THR A 41 -6.43 55.98 11.82
C THR A 41 -7.09 54.63 12.02
N PRO A 42 -8.00 54.49 13.01
CA PRO A 42 -8.71 53.23 13.24
C PRO A 42 -9.78 52.96 12.17
N ARG A 43 -10.13 53.96 11.36
CA ARG A 43 -11.26 53.91 10.41
C ARG A 43 -10.78 53.84 8.97
N LEU A 44 -11.16 52.79 8.25
CA LEU A 44 -10.74 52.53 6.88
C LEU A 44 -11.92 52.26 5.95
N ARG A 45 -11.95 52.92 4.78
CA ARG A 45 -12.91 52.58 3.72
C ARG A 45 -12.74 51.13 3.27
N TRP A 46 -13.82 50.34 3.28
CA TRP A 46 -13.81 48.92 2.89
C TRP A 46 -13.21 48.68 1.51
N ALA A 47 -13.57 49.52 0.53
CA ALA A 47 -13.02 49.44 -0.83
C ALA A 47 -11.48 49.56 -0.86
N LYS A 48 -10.91 50.41 0.00
CA LYS A 48 -9.45 50.58 0.10
C LYS A 48 -8.80 49.37 0.77
N LEU A 49 -9.40 48.87 1.85
CA LEU A 49 -8.95 47.65 2.52
C LEU A 49 -8.99 46.44 1.58
N SER A 50 -10.12 46.22 0.92
CA SER A 50 -10.30 45.11 -0.03
C SER A 50 -9.32 45.18 -1.20
N GLY A 51 -9.05 46.40 -1.72
CA GLY A 51 -8.05 46.60 -2.76
C GLY A 51 -6.63 46.28 -2.30
N PHE A 52 -6.30 46.58 -1.04
CA PHE A 52 -5.03 46.20 -0.43
C PHE A 52 -4.94 44.68 -0.21
N VAL A 53 -5.94 44.07 0.42
CA VAL A 53 -6.05 42.61 0.61
C VAL A 53 -5.85 41.88 -0.72
N SER A 54 -6.53 42.30 -1.79
CA SER A 54 -6.42 41.67 -3.11
C SER A 54 -5.03 41.82 -3.75
N ARG A 55 -4.33 42.94 -3.50
CA ARG A 55 -2.95 43.13 -3.97
C ARG A 55 -1.98 42.26 -3.16
N THR A 56 -2.05 42.34 -1.84
CA THR A 56 -1.19 41.57 -0.93
C THR A 56 -1.40 40.07 -1.12
N ALA A 57 -2.65 39.60 -1.27
CA ALA A 57 -2.96 38.20 -1.56
C ALA A 57 -2.23 37.66 -2.80
N ARG A 58 -2.20 38.45 -3.88
CA ARG A 58 -1.48 38.09 -5.12
C ARG A 58 0.02 37.99 -4.91
N GLU A 59 0.61 38.87 -4.11
CA GLU A 59 2.04 38.81 -3.75
C GLU A 59 2.38 37.53 -2.96
N PHE A 60 1.41 36.99 -2.21
CA PHE A 60 1.53 35.71 -1.49
C PHE A 60 1.00 34.50 -2.28
N GLY A 61 0.65 34.64 -3.56
CA GLY A 61 0.17 33.54 -4.42
C GLY A 61 -1.24 33.04 -4.08
N ILE A 62 -2.01 33.80 -3.30
CA ILE A 62 -3.39 33.48 -2.93
C ILE A 62 -4.34 34.11 -3.96
N ASN A 63 -5.08 33.26 -4.69
CA ASN A 63 -6.03 33.69 -5.71
C ASN A 63 -7.47 33.65 -5.17
N GLY A 64 -8.30 34.62 -5.55
CA GLY A 64 -9.76 34.55 -5.37
C GLY A 64 -10.28 34.83 -3.95
N LEU A 65 -9.56 35.60 -3.14
CA LEU A 65 -10.11 36.12 -1.87
C LEU A 65 -11.29 37.06 -2.17
N ASP A 66 -12.51 36.56 -1.97
CA ASP A 66 -13.74 37.35 -2.06
C ASP A 66 -13.92 38.22 -0.80
N HIS A 67 -15.05 38.92 -0.72
CA HIS A 67 -15.38 39.74 0.45
C HIS A 67 -15.94 38.93 1.64
N ALA A 68 -16.14 37.61 1.51
CA ALA A 68 -16.78 36.81 2.55
C ALA A 68 -15.93 36.66 3.83
N PRO A 69 -14.60 36.46 3.77
CA PRO A 69 -13.77 36.40 4.97
C PRO A 69 -13.69 37.73 5.72
N GLY A 70 -13.71 38.85 5.01
CA GLY A 70 -13.84 40.17 5.64
C GLY A 70 -15.17 40.30 6.36
N ARG A 71 -16.27 39.84 5.75
CA ARG A 71 -17.61 39.85 6.36
C ARG A 71 -17.67 39.08 7.67
N ALA A 72 -17.00 37.93 7.74
CA ALA A 72 -16.95 37.12 8.95
C ALA A 72 -16.38 37.90 10.16
N LEU A 73 -15.47 38.87 9.96
CA LEU A 73 -14.96 39.70 11.06
C LEU A 73 -16.05 40.61 11.68
N LEU A 74 -17.07 40.96 10.90
CA LEU A 74 -18.23 41.76 11.31
C LEU A 74 -19.32 40.87 11.92
N THR A 75 -19.60 39.72 11.30
CA THR A 75 -20.77 38.88 11.64
C THR A 75 -20.46 37.76 12.61
N ASP A 76 -19.32 37.10 12.44
CA ASP A 76 -19.03 35.81 13.08
C ASP A 76 -18.12 36.01 14.30
N TYR A 77 -17.17 36.96 14.23
CA TYR A 77 -16.15 37.16 15.27
C TYR A 77 -16.28 38.46 16.07
N ARG A 78 -17.27 39.33 15.77
CA ARG A 78 -17.50 40.63 16.46
C ARG A 78 -16.22 41.46 16.72
N LEU A 79 -15.19 41.29 15.90
CA LEU A 79 -13.91 41.97 16.03
C LEU A 79 -13.96 43.36 15.39
N MET A 80 -14.81 43.50 14.36
CA MET A 80 -14.98 44.72 13.59
C MET A 80 -16.42 45.20 13.59
N GLN A 81 -16.58 46.50 13.36
CA GLN A 81 -17.86 47.14 13.07
C GLN A 81 -17.77 47.89 11.74
N ALA A 82 -18.91 48.04 11.07
CA ALA A 82 -19.03 48.74 9.80
C ALA A 82 -20.08 49.86 9.92
N THR A 83 -19.72 51.06 9.49
CA THR A 83 -20.62 52.22 9.46
C THR A 83 -20.90 52.58 8.01
N PRO A 84 -22.18 52.63 7.59
CA PRO A 84 -22.52 53.07 6.24
C PRO A 84 -22.10 54.52 6.05
N THR A 85 -21.52 54.82 4.89
CA THR A 85 -21.09 56.16 4.51
C THR A 85 -21.67 56.53 3.16
N ASP A 86 -22.18 57.75 3.01
CA ASP A 86 -22.51 58.28 1.70
C ASP A 86 -21.23 58.61 0.86
N ASP A 87 -21.41 59.05 -0.38
CA ASP A 87 -20.31 59.44 -1.27
C ASP A 87 -19.44 60.60 -0.71
N SER A 88 -19.93 61.32 0.30
CA SER A 88 -19.23 62.40 1.01
C SER A 88 -18.43 61.92 2.23
N GLY A 89 -18.74 60.73 2.77
CA GLY A 89 -18.08 60.13 3.93
C GLY A 89 -18.80 60.32 5.26
N GLU A 90 -20.03 60.84 5.27
CA GLU A 90 -20.84 60.99 6.48
C GLU A 90 -21.61 59.71 6.85
N ALA A 91 -21.76 59.46 8.16
CA ALA A 91 -22.37 58.24 8.68
C ALA A 91 -23.89 58.23 8.51
N ILE A 92 -24.45 57.17 7.93
CA ILE A 92 -25.90 56.93 7.83
C ILE A 92 -26.32 55.94 8.93
N TYR A 93 -27.38 56.24 9.68
CA TYR A 93 -27.90 55.36 10.75
C TYR A 93 -29.10 54.52 10.26
N ASP A 94 -28.83 53.30 9.80
CA ASP A 94 -29.83 52.20 9.85
C ASP A 94 -29.11 50.84 10.09
N PRO A 95 -29.20 50.26 11.30
CA PRO A 95 -28.47 49.03 11.68
C PRO A 95 -29.02 47.71 11.13
N ASP A 96 -30.25 47.64 10.62
CA ASP A 96 -30.92 46.35 10.32
C ASP A 96 -30.54 45.74 8.94
N GLU A 97 -29.79 46.45 8.10
CA GLU A 97 -29.44 45.99 6.73
C GLU A 97 -28.11 45.20 6.62
N LEU A 98 -27.30 45.05 7.68
CA LEU A 98 -25.94 44.48 7.64
C LEU A 98 -25.83 43.06 7.06
N ARG A 99 -26.88 42.24 7.14
CA ARG A 99 -26.87 40.86 6.62
C ARG A 99 -27.20 40.75 5.12
N ALA A 100 -27.71 41.81 4.49
CA ALA A 100 -28.11 41.82 3.08
C ALA A 100 -27.17 42.65 2.17
N LEU A 101 -26.10 43.24 2.70
CA LEU A 101 -25.39 44.36 2.07
C LEU A 101 -24.25 43.99 1.09
N ASP A 102 -24.19 44.77 0.00
CA ASP A 102 -23.06 44.87 -0.95
C ASP A 102 -22.01 45.86 -0.39
N LEU A 103 -21.01 45.30 0.29
CA LEU A 103 -19.97 46.08 0.99
C LEU A 103 -18.98 46.78 0.05
N GLY A 104 -19.17 46.74 -1.27
CA GLY A 104 -18.15 47.11 -2.25
C GLY A 104 -17.62 48.55 -2.19
N ARG A 105 -18.38 49.55 -1.71
CA ARG A 105 -17.97 50.98 -1.83
C ARG A 105 -18.38 51.95 -0.71
N ALA A 106 -19.42 51.66 0.07
CA ALA A 106 -20.10 52.65 0.93
C ALA A 106 -19.96 52.38 2.44
N TYR A 107 -18.86 51.78 2.89
CA TYR A 107 -18.64 51.47 4.31
C TYR A 107 -17.25 51.88 4.77
N ASP A 108 -17.21 52.48 5.95
CA ASP A 108 -16.01 52.51 6.76
C ASP A 108 -16.05 51.36 7.76
N VAL A 109 -14.90 50.71 7.91
CA VAL A 109 -14.70 49.64 8.87
C VAL A 109 -13.60 49.97 9.85
N GLU A 110 -13.82 49.55 11.09
CA GLU A 110 -12.92 49.74 12.21
C GLU A 110 -13.06 48.57 13.18
N LEU A 111 -12.09 48.41 14.08
CA LEU A 111 -12.33 47.59 15.27
C LEU A 111 -13.54 48.14 16.02
N CYS A 112 -14.30 47.25 16.64
CA CYS A 112 -15.36 47.63 17.58
C CYS A 112 -14.82 48.68 18.55
N ALA A 113 -15.63 49.71 18.88
CA ALA A 113 -15.17 50.88 19.62
C ALA A 113 -14.38 50.54 20.91
N GLU A 114 -14.77 49.47 21.61
CA GLU A 114 -14.12 48.95 22.81
C GLU A 114 -12.72 48.33 22.57
N TYR A 115 -12.39 47.97 21.34
CA TYR A 115 -11.11 47.34 20.96
C TYR A 115 -10.11 48.30 20.31
N GLN A 116 -10.54 49.50 19.91
CA GLN A 116 -9.69 50.45 19.18
C GLN A 116 -8.44 50.86 19.96
N VAL A 117 -8.54 50.97 21.30
CA VAL A 117 -7.40 51.27 22.19
C VAL A 117 -6.35 50.17 22.22
N TYR A 118 -6.67 48.96 21.74
CA TYR A 118 -5.78 47.80 21.68
C TYR A 118 -5.26 47.52 20.27
N LEU A 119 -5.35 48.47 19.32
CA LEU A 119 -4.96 48.25 17.93
C LEU A 119 -3.53 47.68 17.80
N ASP A 120 -2.57 48.20 18.56
CA ASP A 120 -1.19 47.70 18.55
C ASP A 120 -1.07 46.28 19.11
N ASP A 121 -1.79 45.98 20.20
CA ASP A 121 -1.84 44.65 20.79
C ASP A 121 -2.46 43.62 19.81
N VAL A 122 -3.56 43.99 19.14
CA VAL A 122 -4.21 43.14 18.12
C VAL A 122 -3.27 42.95 16.93
N THR A 123 -2.58 44.00 16.49
CA THR A 123 -1.59 43.93 15.41
C THR A 123 -0.47 42.94 15.76
N ALA A 124 0.06 43.02 16.99
CA ALA A 124 1.10 42.12 17.48
C ALA A 124 0.59 40.67 17.56
N TRP A 125 -0.60 40.45 18.13
CA TRP A 125 -1.23 39.14 18.23
C TRP A 125 -1.45 38.51 16.86
N VAL A 126 -2.05 39.25 15.92
CA VAL A 126 -2.38 38.75 14.57
C VAL A 126 -1.12 38.40 13.81
N ASN A 127 -0.06 39.22 13.92
CA ASN A 127 1.23 38.90 13.32
C ASN A 127 1.85 37.64 13.95
N GLY A 128 1.75 37.47 15.27
CA GLY A 128 2.18 36.26 15.96
C GLY A 128 1.40 35.01 15.51
N ALA A 129 0.07 35.08 15.52
CA ALA A 129 -0.81 34.00 15.08
C ALA A 129 -0.60 33.63 13.61
N TRP A 130 -0.48 34.64 12.74
CA TRP A 130 -0.19 34.46 11.31
C TRP A 130 1.15 33.77 11.09
N ASN A 131 2.20 34.22 11.80
CA ASN A 131 3.52 33.61 11.71
C ASN A 131 3.51 32.18 12.24
N LYS A 132 2.84 31.90 13.36
CA LYS A 132 2.71 30.57 13.97
C LYS A 132 1.97 29.56 13.08
N LEU A 133 0.89 30.01 12.44
CA LEU A 133 0.12 29.19 11.50
C LEU A 133 0.90 28.96 10.20
N ARG A 134 1.62 29.97 9.70
CA ARG A 134 2.46 29.86 8.51
C ARG A 134 3.74 29.04 8.76
N SER A 135 4.31 29.11 9.96
CA SER A 135 5.51 28.36 10.34
C SER A 135 5.21 26.92 10.74
N GLY A 136 3.93 26.54 10.84
CA GLY A 136 3.53 25.20 11.27
C GLY A 136 3.97 24.88 12.69
N GLU A 137 4.04 25.88 13.59
CA GLU A 137 4.63 25.75 14.93
C GLU A 137 3.85 24.83 15.90
N GLY A 138 2.79 24.14 15.42
CA GLY A 138 2.17 22.99 16.09
C GLY A 138 2.64 21.61 15.59
N ILE A 139 3.34 21.54 14.44
CA ILE A 139 3.83 20.32 13.78
C ILE A 139 5.36 20.13 14.01
N ASN A 140 6.08 21.19 14.36
CA ASN A 140 7.55 21.20 14.39
C ASN A 140 8.21 20.29 15.45
N SER A 141 7.57 19.97 16.57
CA SER A 141 8.21 19.10 17.59
C SER A 141 8.14 17.61 17.21
N SER A 142 7.07 17.17 16.54
CA SER A 142 6.87 15.76 16.19
C SER A 142 7.64 15.37 14.93
N LEU A 143 7.67 16.22 13.90
CA LEU A 143 8.41 15.93 12.67
C LEU A 143 9.94 15.95 12.87
N ALA A 144 10.44 16.74 13.82
CA ALA A 144 11.85 16.73 14.20
C ALA A 144 12.32 15.33 14.63
N SER A 145 11.48 14.55 15.31
CA SER A 145 11.80 13.18 15.73
C SER A 145 11.89 12.20 14.55
N VAL A 146 10.99 12.35 13.56
CA VAL A 146 11.03 11.59 12.30
C VAL A 146 12.30 11.91 11.53
N LEU A 147 12.61 13.20 11.36
CA LEU A 147 13.83 13.63 10.70
C LEU A 147 15.10 13.16 11.42
N ALA A 148 15.14 13.20 12.75
CA ALA A 148 16.28 12.70 13.51
C ALA A 148 16.55 11.21 13.26
N ARG A 149 15.50 10.40 13.07
CA ARG A 149 15.63 8.98 12.74
C ARG A 149 16.07 8.75 11.29
N TRP A 150 15.47 9.44 10.33
CA TRP A 150 15.59 9.10 8.91
C TRP A 150 16.57 9.97 8.11
N ALA A 151 16.93 11.17 8.60
CA ALA A 151 17.92 12.02 7.93
C ALA A 151 19.29 11.34 7.74
N PRO A 152 19.82 10.55 8.70
CA PRO A 152 21.06 9.78 8.49
C PRO A 152 20.96 8.78 7.34
N GLU A 153 19.75 8.33 7.00
CA GLU A 153 19.49 7.39 5.91
C GLU A 153 19.34 8.07 4.54
N GLY A 154 19.23 9.40 4.51
CA GLY A 154 19.01 10.20 3.30
C GLY A 154 17.80 9.70 2.50
N ARG A 155 17.99 9.45 1.20
CA ARG A 155 16.92 8.97 0.31
C ARG A 155 16.21 7.73 0.82
N THR A 156 16.98 6.78 1.36
CA THR A 156 16.47 5.46 1.73
C THR A 156 15.51 5.54 2.92
N GLY A 157 15.58 6.61 3.70
CA GLY A 157 14.63 6.92 4.77
C GLY A 157 13.32 7.56 4.29
N LEU A 158 13.17 7.86 2.99
CA LEU A 158 12.04 8.68 2.51
C LEU A 158 10.68 8.02 2.71
N LEU A 159 10.48 6.80 2.22
CA LEU A 159 9.20 6.11 2.36
C LEU A 159 8.79 5.91 3.83
N PRO A 160 9.64 5.40 4.74
CA PRO A 160 9.25 5.29 6.14
C PRO A 160 9.06 6.65 6.82
N ALA A 161 9.85 7.68 6.48
CA ALA A 161 9.63 9.03 6.98
C ALA A 161 8.26 9.60 6.56
N LEU A 162 7.83 9.36 5.32
CA LEU A 162 6.50 9.77 4.83
C LEU A 162 5.37 9.05 5.57
N LEU A 163 5.50 7.74 5.81
CA LEU A 163 4.51 6.97 6.56
C LEU A 163 4.37 7.50 8.00
N GLU A 164 5.48 7.68 8.71
CA GLU A 164 5.46 8.20 10.08
C GLU A 164 4.96 9.65 10.14
N ALA A 165 5.40 10.50 9.21
CA ALA A 165 4.97 11.89 9.17
C ALA A 165 3.48 12.03 8.86
N GLN A 166 2.91 11.13 8.05
CA GLN A 166 1.48 11.09 7.76
C GLN A 166 0.66 10.83 9.02
N GLU A 167 1.07 9.85 9.84
CA GLU A 167 0.42 9.54 11.12
C GLU A 167 0.44 10.77 12.05
N LEU A 168 1.57 11.49 12.10
CA LEU A 168 1.74 12.69 12.91
C LEU A 168 1.01 13.93 12.37
N SER A 169 0.68 13.94 11.08
CA SER A 169 0.07 15.08 10.39
C SER A 169 -1.45 14.93 10.21
N GLY A 170 -2.08 14.10 11.05
CA GLY A 170 -3.54 13.90 11.02
C GLY A 170 -4.02 12.99 9.89
N GLY A 171 -3.17 12.07 9.42
CA GLY A 171 -3.53 11.04 8.43
C GLY A 171 -3.23 11.39 6.98
N TRP A 172 -2.69 12.58 6.71
CA TRP A 172 -2.29 13.00 5.36
C TRP A 172 -0.99 13.82 5.39
N LEU A 173 -0.44 14.13 4.22
CA LEU A 173 0.85 14.78 4.01
C LEU A 173 0.66 16.16 3.37
N PRO A 174 0.60 17.24 4.17
CA PRO A 174 0.65 18.62 3.68
C PRO A 174 1.91 18.90 2.87
N ARG A 175 1.82 19.87 1.96
CA ARG A 175 2.96 20.31 1.13
C ARG A 175 4.16 20.72 1.97
N GLU A 176 3.90 21.38 3.09
CA GLU A 176 4.90 21.88 4.03
C GLU A 176 5.66 20.72 4.68
N VAL A 177 4.96 19.65 5.04
CA VAL A 177 5.55 18.42 5.60
C VAL A 177 6.43 17.73 4.56
N LEU A 178 5.95 17.59 3.31
CA LEU A 178 6.75 17.05 2.21
C LEU A 178 8.01 17.87 1.94
N ALA A 179 7.91 19.20 2.00
CA ALA A 179 9.05 20.10 1.84
C ALA A 179 10.09 19.94 2.95
N GLN A 180 9.64 19.83 4.22
CA GLN A 180 10.52 19.62 5.37
C GLN A 180 11.21 18.25 5.32
N ILE A 181 10.49 17.19 4.94
CA ILE A 181 11.07 15.86 4.73
C ILE A 181 12.11 15.89 3.61
N GLY A 182 11.78 16.52 2.47
CA GLY A 182 12.72 16.67 1.35
C GLY A 182 13.99 17.38 1.76
N GLN A 183 13.87 18.49 2.50
CA GLN A 183 15.02 19.22 3.02
C GLN A 183 15.83 18.39 4.01
N GLY A 184 15.18 17.73 4.96
CA GLY A 184 15.86 16.95 6.01
C GLY A 184 16.57 15.69 5.51
N LEU A 185 16.03 15.03 4.48
CA LEU A 185 16.61 13.82 3.88
C LEU A 185 17.50 14.12 2.66
N ASN A 186 17.66 15.39 2.29
CA ASN A 186 18.36 15.84 1.08
C ASN A 186 17.81 15.17 -0.19
N VAL A 187 16.48 15.20 -0.34
CA VAL A 187 15.74 14.71 -1.51
C VAL A 187 15.01 15.88 -2.16
N PRO A 188 15.16 16.11 -3.49
CA PRO A 188 14.42 17.14 -4.19
C PRO A 188 12.91 17.00 -3.97
N LEU A 189 12.22 18.11 -3.70
CA LEU A 189 10.79 18.11 -3.42
C LEU A 189 9.97 17.46 -4.56
N SER A 190 10.40 17.59 -5.81
CA SER A 190 9.76 16.92 -6.96
C SER A 190 9.79 15.38 -6.84
N GLU A 191 10.89 14.81 -6.37
CA GLU A 191 11.02 13.37 -6.13
C GLU A 191 10.20 12.94 -4.91
N VAL A 192 10.18 13.75 -3.85
CA VAL A 192 9.33 13.52 -2.67
C VAL A 192 7.86 13.46 -3.08
N TYR A 193 7.40 14.42 -3.89
CA TYR A 193 6.05 14.40 -4.45
C TYR A 193 5.80 13.19 -5.35
N GLY A 194 6.78 12.83 -6.20
CA GLY A 194 6.68 11.66 -7.06
C GLY A 194 6.47 10.37 -6.26
N VAL A 195 7.14 10.23 -5.12
CA VAL A 195 6.96 9.11 -4.19
C VAL A 195 5.60 9.19 -3.49
N ALA A 196 5.28 10.34 -2.88
CA ALA A 196 4.05 10.53 -2.11
C ALA A 196 2.76 10.35 -2.93
N THR A 197 2.81 10.57 -4.25
CA THR A 197 1.65 10.41 -5.16
C THR A 197 1.61 9.06 -5.86
N TYR A 198 2.68 8.28 -5.81
CA TYR A 198 2.76 6.96 -6.44
C TYR A 198 2.12 5.86 -5.57
N TYR A 199 2.38 5.89 -4.26
CA TYR A 199 1.88 4.90 -3.31
C TYR A 199 0.47 5.24 -2.82
N LYS A 200 -0.46 4.29 -2.87
CA LYS A 200 -1.90 4.53 -2.60
C LYS A 200 -2.23 4.85 -1.15
N MET A 201 -1.39 4.39 -0.22
CA MET A 201 -1.57 4.64 1.21
C MET A 201 -0.85 5.91 1.69
N LEU A 202 -0.29 6.71 0.78
CA LEU A 202 0.23 8.04 1.06
C LEU A 202 -0.77 9.08 0.53
N TYR A 203 -1.34 9.86 1.44
CA TYR A 203 -2.41 10.80 1.15
C TYR A 203 -1.86 12.21 1.07
N THR A 204 -1.85 12.81 -0.12
CA THR A 204 -1.44 14.23 -0.28
C THR A 204 -2.61 15.21 -0.20
N LYS A 205 -3.78 14.74 0.25
CA LYS A 205 -5.00 15.51 0.46
C LYS A 205 -5.60 15.12 1.82
N PRO A 206 -6.34 16.01 2.49
CA PRO A 206 -7.00 15.68 3.73
C PRO A 206 -7.90 14.43 3.60
N VAL A 207 -7.76 13.52 4.56
CA VAL A 207 -8.59 12.32 4.74
C VAL A 207 -9.25 12.36 6.11
N GLY A 208 -10.31 11.58 6.28
CA GLY A 208 -11.01 11.44 7.54
C GLY A 208 -10.22 10.61 8.55
N LYS A 209 -10.61 10.67 9.82
CA LYS A 209 -9.98 9.91 10.92
C LYS A 209 -10.02 8.40 10.70
N LYS A 210 -11.04 7.90 10.00
CA LYS A 210 -11.25 6.51 9.65
C LYS A 210 -11.31 6.34 8.15
N ILE A 211 -10.32 5.67 7.58
CA ILE A 211 -10.30 5.31 6.17
C ILE A 211 -10.92 3.92 6.04
N VAL A 212 -12.09 3.88 5.41
CA VAL A 212 -12.88 2.68 5.12
C VAL A 212 -12.49 2.16 3.74
N ARG A 213 -11.72 1.08 3.70
CA ARG A 213 -11.27 0.43 2.47
C ARG A 213 -12.09 -0.82 2.21
N VAL A 214 -12.74 -0.88 1.05
CA VAL A 214 -13.53 -2.04 0.63
C VAL A 214 -12.77 -2.80 -0.44
N CYS A 215 -12.47 -4.08 -0.21
CA CYS A 215 -11.87 -4.92 -1.23
C CYS A 215 -12.92 -5.22 -2.32
N ASP A 216 -12.62 -4.86 -3.56
CA ASP A 216 -13.53 -5.06 -4.68
C ASP A 216 -12.97 -6.00 -5.77
N ASP A 217 -11.89 -6.70 -5.43
CA ASP A 217 -11.25 -7.68 -6.32
C ASP A 217 -12.11 -8.94 -6.54
N VAL A 218 -11.76 -9.77 -7.52
CA VAL A 218 -12.54 -10.89 -8.08
C VAL A 218 -13.25 -11.70 -7.01
N ARG A 219 -12.53 -12.17 -5.98
CA ARG A 219 -13.14 -12.97 -4.91
C ARG A 219 -14.20 -12.21 -4.12
N CYS A 220 -13.90 -10.97 -3.70
CA CYS A 220 -14.84 -10.17 -2.91
C CYS A 220 -16.02 -9.71 -3.76
N TYR A 221 -15.79 -9.42 -5.05
CA TYR A 221 -16.87 -9.19 -6.01
C TYR A 221 -17.86 -10.37 -6.06
N LEU A 222 -17.36 -11.61 -6.16
CA LEU A 222 -18.18 -12.82 -6.14
C LEU A 222 -18.93 -13.05 -4.80
N SER A 223 -18.50 -12.38 -3.72
CA SER A 223 -19.17 -12.39 -2.41
C SER A 223 -20.08 -11.16 -2.18
N GLY A 224 -20.29 -10.30 -3.17
CA GLY A 224 -21.20 -9.15 -3.05
C GLY A 224 -20.55 -7.87 -2.50
N SER A 225 -19.24 -7.67 -2.69
CA SER A 225 -18.55 -6.44 -2.25
C SER A 225 -19.15 -5.15 -2.80
N ARG A 226 -19.79 -5.19 -3.99
CA ARG A 226 -20.49 -4.04 -4.56
C ARG A 226 -21.71 -3.62 -3.74
N ASP A 227 -22.46 -4.57 -3.21
CA ASP A 227 -23.63 -4.28 -2.38
C ASP A 227 -23.20 -3.72 -1.02
N ILE A 228 -22.09 -4.24 -0.49
CA ILE A 228 -21.42 -3.71 0.72
C ILE A 228 -20.99 -2.27 0.49
N LEU A 229 -20.27 -2.00 -0.61
CA LEU A 229 -19.84 -0.65 -0.97
C LEU A 229 -21.04 0.29 -1.15
N HIS A 230 -22.10 -0.15 -1.84
CA HIS A 230 -23.32 0.64 -2.02
C HIS A 230 -23.99 0.96 -0.68
N LYS A 231 -24.07 -0.01 0.24
CA LYS A 231 -24.60 0.19 1.58
C LYS A 231 -23.80 1.22 2.37
N ILE A 232 -22.47 1.17 2.31
CA ILE A 232 -21.59 2.16 2.98
C ILE A 232 -21.80 3.56 2.37
N LYS A 233 -21.82 3.68 1.03
CA LYS A 233 -22.07 4.95 0.33
C LYS A 233 -23.37 5.61 0.78
N ASN A 234 -24.44 4.83 0.92
CA ASN A 234 -25.75 5.33 1.34
C ASN A 234 -25.79 5.73 2.82
N VAL A 235 -25.03 5.05 3.69
CA VAL A 235 -25.00 5.37 5.13
C VAL A 235 -24.12 6.57 5.42
N LEU A 236 -22.96 6.66 4.78
CA LEU A 236 -22.01 7.76 4.97
C LEU A 236 -22.30 8.98 4.09
N TRP A 237 -23.23 8.87 3.13
CA TRP A 237 -23.58 9.94 2.18
C TRP A 237 -22.39 10.50 1.38
N ILE A 238 -21.42 9.63 1.06
CA ILE A 238 -20.22 9.97 0.29
C ILE A 238 -20.00 8.97 -0.84
N ARG A 239 -19.28 9.40 -1.88
CA ARG A 239 -18.78 8.54 -2.95
C ARG A 239 -17.43 7.95 -2.58
N GLU A 240 -16.94 7.10 -3.47
CA GLU A 240 -15.58 6.59 -3.39
C GLU A 240 -14.58 7.72 -3.65
N GLY A 241 -13.53 7.79 -2.85
CA GLY A 241 -12.52 8.85 -2.83
C GLY A 241 -12.96 10.13 -2.11
N GLU A 242 -14.16 10.16 -1.54
CA GLU A 242 -14.66 11.32 -0.78
C GLU A 242 -14.51 11.11 0.73
N THR A 243 -14.51 12.23 1.45
CA THR A 243 -14.46 12.30 2.91
C THR A 243 -15.76 12.95 3.41
N THR A 244 -16.31 12.47 4.52
CA THR A 244 -17.51 13.06 5.15
C THR A 244 -17.25 14.50 5.58
N GLY A 245 -18.28 15.34 5.57
CA GLY A 245 -18.14 16.77 5.89
C GLY A 245 -17.65 17.07 7.32
N ASP A 246 -17.82 16.12 8.24
CA ASP A 246 -17.31 16.16 9.62
C ASP A 246 -15.85 15.66 9.74
N GLY A 247 -15.23 15.17 8.66
CA GLY A 247 -13.88 14.63 8.66
C GLY A 247 -13.73 13.29 9.38
N GLU A 248 -14.81 12.57 9.66
CA GLU A 248 -14.74 11.29 10.38
C GLU A 248 -14.35 10.12 9.45
N TYR A 249 -14.90 10.06 8.24
CA TYR A 249 -14.72 8.91 7.35
C TYR A 249 -14.24 9.29 5.95
N THR A 250 -13.29 8.53 5.42
CA THR A 250 -12.96 8.49 3.98
C THR A 250 -13.32 7.11 3.44
N LEU A 251 -13.94 7.04 2.26
CA LEU A 251 -14.32 5.77 1.63
C LEU A 251 -13.47 5.49 0.39
N GLU A 252 -12.83 4.33 0.33
CA GLU A 252 -12.00 3.91 -0.79
C GLU A 252 -12.31 2.46 -1.17
N THR A 253 -12.16 2.13 -2.46
CA THR A 253 -12.03 0.73 -2.88
C THR A 253 -10.57 0.39 -3.07
N VAL A 254 -10.19 -0.83 -2.71
CA VAL A 254 -8.83 -1.33 -2.86
C VAL A 254 -8.81 -2.68 -3.59
N PRO A 255 -7.71 -3.00 -4.28
CA PRO A 255 -7.44 -4.35 -4.77
C PRO A 255 -7.43 -5.42 -3.66
N CYS A 256 -7.11 -6.65 -4.04
CA CYS A 256 -7.02 -7.79 -3.12
C CYS A 256 -6.18 -7.46 -1.87
N MET A 257 -6.82 -7.52 -0.70
CA MET A 257 -6.18 -7.37 0.60
C MET A 257 -5.61 -8.69 1.15
N GLY A 258 -5.69 -9.81 0.42
CA GLY A 258 -5.16 -11.11 0.88
C GLY A 258 -6.03 -11.84 1.91
N HIS A 259 -7.35 -11.60 1.91
CA HIS A 259 -8.34 -12.28 2.76
C HIS A 259 -9.38 -13.03 1.91
N CYS A 260 -8.93 -13.68 0.84
CA CYS A 260 -9.80 -14.33 -0.15
C CYS A 260 -10.38 -15.68 0.31
N ASP A 261 -9.77 -16.31 1.31
CA ASP A 261 -10.24 -17.52 1.99
C ASP A 261 -11.66 -17.36 2.58
N VAL A 262 -11.96 -16.19 3.14
CA VAL A 262 -13.22 -15.95 3.87
C VAL A 262 -14.09 -14.82 3.35
N GLY A 263 -13.62 -14.06 2.36
CA GLY A 263 -14.19 -12.77 1.94
C GLY A 263 -15.73 -12.69 1.78
N CYS A 264 -16.33 -11.50 1.81
CA CYS A 264 -15.72 -10.17 1.65
C CYS A 264 -14.91 -9.68 2.85
N ALA A 265 -13.94 -8.80 2.55
CA ALA A 265 -13.12 -8.12 3.55
C ALA A 265 -13.19 -6.60 3.37
N ILE A 266 -13.16 -5.88 4.49
CA ILE A 266 -12.96 -4.43 4.55
C ILE A 266 -11.82 -4.14 5.52
N GLN A 267 -11.17 -2.99 5.37
CA GLN A 267 -10.16 -2.52 6.31
C GLN A 267 -10.49 -1.10 6.76
N ILE A 268 -10.53 -0.89 8.07
CA ILE A 268 -10.74 0.41 8.71
C ILE A 268 -9.40 0.83 9.32
N ASN A 269 -8.72 1.79 8.71
CA ASN A 269 -7.33 2.13 9.04
C ASN A 269 -6.40 0.91 8.95
N GLU A 270 -5.99 0.33 10.09
CA GLU A 270 -5.16 -0.87 10.18
C GLU A 270 -5.92 -2.10 10.67
N ILE A 271 -7.24 -1.99 10.87
CA ILE A 271 -8.07 -3.08 11.36
C ILE A 271 -8.75 -3.73 10.18
N THR A 272 -8.53 -5.02 9.99
CA THR A 272 -9.17 -5.79 8.91
C THR A 272 -10.35 -6.58 9.46
N HIS A 273 -11.50 -6.48 8.80
CA HIS A 273 -12.68 -7.27 9.10
C HIS A 273 -13.00 -8.22 7.95
N GLU A 274 -13.29 -9.46 8.30
CA GLU A 274 -13.60 -10.56 7.40
C GLU A 274 -15.08 -10.94 7.47
N LYS A 275 -15.56 -11.79 6.55
CA LYS A 275 -16.96 -12.25 6.47
C LYS A 275 -17.97 -11.10 6.46
N VAL A 276 -17.58 -9.99 5.83
CA VAL A 276 -18.39 -8.78 5.75
C VAL A 276 -19.53 -9.01 4.76
N ASN A 277 -20.73 -8.53 5.12
CA ASN A 277 -21.91 -8.55 4.28
C ASN A 277 -22.78 -7.30 4.58
N THR A 278 -23.85 -7.12 3.81
CA THR A 278 -24.73 -5.96 3.94
C THR A 278 -25.46 -5.86 5.28
N ALA A 279 -25.57 -6.96 6.04
CA ALA A 279 -26.23 -6.99 7.33
C ALA A 279 -25.31 -6.55 8.48
N ASN A 280 -24.00 -6.80 8.40
CA ASN A 280 -23.06 -6.50 9.49
C ASN A 280 -22.10 -5.34 9.22
N VAL A 281 -21.96 -4.88 7.96
CA VAL A 281 -20.93 -3.90 7.58
C VAL A 281 -20.96 -2.62 8.41
N ILE A 282 -22.14 -2.12 8.77
CA ILE A 282 -22.28 -0.86 9.50
C ILE A 282 -21.78 -0.99 10.94
N ASP A 283 -22.05 -2.12 11.58
CA ASP A 283 -21.58 -2.40 12.94
C ASP A 283 -20.06 -2.58 12.96
N LEU A 284 -19.50 -3.16 11.89
CA LEU A 284 -18.06 -3.42 11.77
C LEU A 284 -17.22 -2.16 11.58
N ILE A 285 -17.76 -1.07 11.02
CA ILE A 285 -17.01 0.20 10.83
C ILE A 285 -16.41 0.71 12.15
N ASN A 286 -17.03 0.41 13.29
CA ASN A 286 -16.59 0.83 14.61
C ASN A 286 -16.17 -0.34 15.52
N ALA A 287 -16.12 -1.56 14.99
CA ALA A 287 -15.76 -2.74 15.78
C ALA A 287 -14.25 -2.80 16.02
N PRO A 288 -13.80 -3.39 17.14
CA PRO A 288 -12.39 -3.68 17.35
C PRO A 288 -11.90 -4.76 16.38
N GLU A 289 -10.58 -4.88 16.27
CA GLU A 289 -9.93 -5.96 15.51
C GLU A 289 -10.36 -7.33 16.04
N SER A 290 -10.69 -8.23 15.11
CA SER A 290 -10.97 -9.64 15.39
C SER A 290 -9.80 -10.50 14.92
N GLU A 291 -9.49 -11.58 15.63
CA GLU A 291 -8.49 -12.55 15.15
C GLU A 291 -8.89 -13.10 13.76
N PRO A 292 -7.94 -13.22 12.82
CA PRO A 292 -8.22 -13.70 11.48
C PRO A 292 -8.80 -15.11 11.52
N VAL A 293 -9.85 -15.34 10.75
CA VAL A 293 -10.49 -16.64 10.60
C VAL A 293 -10.10 -17.18 9.24
N GLY A 294 -9.25 -18.19 9.18
CA GLY A 294 -8.79 -18.76 7.92
C GLY A 294 -8.26 -20.17 8.14
N ILE A 295 -8.68 -21.09 7.28
CA ILE A 295 -8.22 -22.48 7.31
C ILE A 295 -6.83 -22.53 6.69
N ALA A 296 -5.88 -23.09 7.44
CA ALA A 296 -4.54 -23.36 6.96
C ALA A 296 -4.18 -24.79 7.39
N GLN A 297 -3.89 -25.66 6.42
CA GLN A 297 -3.64 -27.07 6.70
C GLN A 297 -2.52 -27.61 5.84
N GLY A 298 -1.63 -28.39 6.44
CA GLY A 298 -0.50 -28.95 5.73
C GLY A 298 0.37 -29.88 6.55
N PRO A 299 1.06 -30.82 5.90
CA PRO A 299 1.90 -31.78 6.61
C PRO A 299 3.22 -31.19 7.11
N ARG A 300 3.68 -30.03 6.61
CA ARG A 300 5.04 -29.53 6.86
C ARG A 300 5.13 -28.02 7.08
N LEU A 301 4.97 -27.20 6.03
CA LEU A 301 5.02 -25.72 6.15
C LEU A 301 3.93 -25.20 7.08
N LEU A 302 2.75 -25.83 7.04
CA LEU A 302 1.60 -25.49 7.87
C LEU A 302 1.39 -26.49 9.01
N LYS A 303 2.42 -27.29 9.34
CA LYS A 303 2.33 -28.26 10.43
C LYS A 303 2.11 -27.53 11.74
N ASN A 304 1.05 -27.92 12.46
CA ASN A 304 0.69 -27.31 13.74
C ASN A 304 0.47 -25.79 13.67
N ILE A 305 0.09 -25.23 12.51
CA ILE A 305 0.01 -23.78 12.28
C ILE A 305 -0.92 -23.03 13.26
N ASP A 306 -1.90 -23.74 13.83
CA ASP A 306 -2.85 -23.22 14.82
C ASP A 306 -2.42 -23.48 16.27
N ALA A 307 -1.20 -24.01 16.49
CA ALA A 307 -0.67 -24.19 17.83
C ALA A 307 -0.57 -22.83 18.55
N PRO A 308 -1.00 -22.74 19.83
CA PRO A 308 -0.89 -21.51 20.59
C PRO A 308 0.55 -20.98 20.60
N ALA A 309 0.70 -19.67 20.40
CA ALA A 309 1.97 -18.96 20.46
C ALA A 309 3.06 -19.44 19.45
N LEU A 310 2.72 -20.12 18.35
CA LEU A 310 3.72 -20.47 17.31
C LEU A 310 4.36 -19.24 16.65
N HIS A 311 3.69 -18.09 16.72
CA HIS A 311 4.21 -16.78 16.32
C HIS A 311 5.16 -16.15 17.35
N MET A 312 5.39 -16.82 18.49
CA MET A 312 6.33 -16.43 19.55
C MET A 312 7.53 -17.38 19.56
N LEU A 313 8.67 -16.89 20.05
CA LEU A 313 9.94 -17.64 19.99
C LEU A 313 9.85 -19.00 20.69
N ASP A 314 9.30 -19.03 21.90
CA ASP A 314 9.18 -20.27 22.70
C ASP A 314 8.33 -21.33 21.99
N GLY A 315 7.24 -20.90 21.33
CA GLY A 315 6.39 -21.77 20.53
C GLY A 315 7.14 -22.38 19.35
N TYR A 316 7.97 -21.58 18.67
CA TYR A 316 8.79 -22.08 17.57
C TYR A 316 9.87 -23.05 18.05
N LEU A 317 10.57 -22.74 19.15
CA LEU A 317 11.58 -23.61 19.74
C LEU A 317 11.02 -24.95 20.19
N ALA A 318 9.81 -24.95 20.78
CA ALA A 318 9.12 -26.17 21.21
C ALA A 318 8.81 -27.14 20.05
N GLN A 319 8.71 -26.63 18.81
CA GLN A 319 8.52 -27.42 17.60
C GLN A 319 9.83 -27.79 16.89
N GLY A 320 10.99 -27.54 17.50
CA GLY A 320 12.30 -27.78 16.90
C GLY A 320 12.81 -26.65 16.01
N GLY A 321 12.29 -25.43 16.19
CA GLY A 321 12.78 -24.24 15.49
C GLY A 321 14.27 -23.97 15.72
N PHE A 322 14.94 -23.40 14.72
CA PHE A 322 16.39 -23.11 14.70
C PHE A 322 17.33 -24.32 14.74
N LEU A 323 16.82 -25.55 14.71
CA LEU A 323 17.67 -26.74 14.58
C LEU A 323 18.37 -26.78 13.21
N ALA A 324 17.72 -26.33 12.13
CA ALA A 324 18.32 -26.27 10.80
C ALA A 324 19.44 -25.22 10.76
N LEU A 325 19.20 -24.05 11.35
CA LEU A 325 20.21 -23.01 11.52
C LEU A 325 21.42 -23.53 12.32
N ARG A 326 21.17 -24.19 13.44
CA ARG A 326 22.24 -24.79 14.26
C ARG A 326 23.07 -25.78 13.44
N LYS A 327 22.43 -26.69 12.72
CA LYS A 327 23.11 -27.63 11.80
C LYS A 327 23.96 -26.87 10.78
N ALA A 328 23.38 -25.89 10.09
CA ALA A 328 24.06 -25.12 9.07
C ALA A 328 25.28 -24.34 9.59
N LEU A 329 25.18 -23.75 10.79
CA LEU A 329 26.27 -22.95 11.35
C LEU A 329 27.45 -23.79 11.86
N TYR A 330 27.19 -24.95 12.47
CA TYR A 330 28.25 -25.75 13.09
C TYR A 330 28.79 -26.88 12.22
N THR A 331 28.03 -27.34 11.23
CA THR A 331 28.36 -28.57 10.48
C THR A 331 28.45 -28.40 8.98
N MET A 332 28.08 -27.24 8.44
CA MET A 332 28.03 -27.00 7.00
C MET A 332 28.80 -25.74 6.58
N SER A 333 29.43 -25.83 5.42
CA SER A 333 29.98 -24.70 4.67
C SER A 333 28.89 -23.95 3.88
N PRO A 334 29.12 -22.68 3.48
CA PRO A 334 28.16 -21.96 2.63
C PRO A 334 27.82 -22.70 1.32
N ASN A 335 28.83 -23.36 0.74
CA ASN A 335 28.71 -24.09 -0.51
C ASN A 335 27.87 -25.37 -0.36
N GLU A 336 27.97 -26.07 0.77
CA GLU A 336 27.14 -27.25 1.05
C GLU A 336 25.66 -26.86 1.18
N ILE A 337 25.36 -25.76 1.88
CA ILE A 337 23.99 -25.22 2.00
C ILE A 337 23.43 -24.89 0.61
N THR A 338 24.19 -24.15 -0.20
CA THR A 338 23.79 -23.79 -1.57
C THR A 338 23.58 -25.03 -2.45
N SER A 339 24.48 -26.01 -2.34
CA SER A 339 24.42 -27.26 -3.10
C SER A 339 23.21 -28.11 -2.71
N GLN A 340 22.87 -28.18 -1.42
CA GLN A 340 21.71 -28.91 -0.93
C GLN A 340 20.41 -28.26 -1.41
N VAL A 341 20.31 -26.92 -1.39
CA VAL A 341 19.15 -26.21 -1.95
C VAL A 341 19.06 -26.40 -3.47
N LYS A 342 20.19 -26.37 -4.19
CA LYS A 342 20.24 -26.66 -5.64
C LYS A 342 19.79 -28.09 -5.94
N ALA A 343 20.30 -29.07 -5.19
CA ALA A 343 19.95 -30.48 -5.33
C ALA A 343 18.47 -30.75 -5.03
N SER A 344 17.84 -30.00 -4.13
CA SER A 344 16.40 -30.15 -3.83
C SER A 344 15.50 -29.87 -5.05
N GLY A 345 15.98 -29.10 -6.03
CA GLY A 345 15.16 -28.63 -7.15
C GLY A 345 14.11 -27.59 -6.76
N LEU A 346 14.21 -26.97 -5.57
CA LEU A 346 13.34 -25.87 -5.17
C LEU A 346 13.42 -24.72 -6.18
N VAL A 347 12.26 -24.29 -6.65
CA VAL A 347 12.08 -23.10 -7.47
C VAL A 347 11.34 -22.01 -6.70
N GLY A 348 11.51 -20.76 -7.14
CA GLY A 348 10.84 -19.61 -6.53
C GLY A 348 9.32 -19.77 -6.49
N ARG A 349 8.75 -19.63 -5.29
CA ARG A 349 7.32 -19.80 -4.97
C ARG A 349 6.49 -18.51 -5.15
N GLY A 350 7.08 -17.47 -5.72
CA GLY A 350 6.41 -16.20 -6.06
C GLY A 350 5.82 -16.12 -7.47
N GLY A 351 5.95 -17.16 -8.30
CA GLY A 351 5.34 -17.25 -9.63
C GLY A 351 6.30 -17.45 -10.81
N ALA A 352 7.50 -16.86 -10.74
CA ALA A 352 8.49 -16.98 -11.84
C ALA A 352 9.19 -18.34 -11.93
N ALA A 353 9.09 -19.19 -10.89
CA ALA A 353 9.65 -20.54 -10.85
C ALA A 353 11.16 -20.66 -11.20
N PHE A 354 11.97 -19.63 -10.91
CA PHE A 354 13.41 -19.70 -11.12
C PHE A 354 14.09 -20.63 -10.09
N PRO A 355 15.07 -21.49 -10.48
CA PRO A 355 15.77 -22.38 -9.55
C PRO A 355 16.49 -21.63 -8.42
N THR A 356 16.10 -21.90 -7.16
CA THR A 356 16.55 -21.12 -6.00
C THR A 356 18.03 -21.32 -5.71
N GLY A 357 18.52 -22.56 -5.75
CA GLY A 357 19.95 -22.84 -5.51
C GLY A 357 20.88 -22.24 -6.57
N VAL A 358 20.44 -22.16 -7.83
CA VAL A 358 21.19 -21.47 -8.91
C VAL A 358 21.23 -19.97 -8.63
N LYS A 359 20.11 -19.37 -8.21
CA LYS A 359 20.06 -17.95 -7.83
C LYS A 359 21.06 -17.65 -6.70
N TRP A 360 21.13 -18.52 -5.70
CA TRP A 360 22.04 -18.38 -4.55
C TRP A 360 23.50 -18.52 -4.95
N GLU A 361 23.84 -19.53 -5.76
CA GLU A 361 25.20 -19.75 -6.27
C GLU A 361 25.72 -18.53 -7.06
N LEU A 362 24.89 -17.98 -7.95
CA LEU A 362 25.23 -16.78 -8.71
C LEU A 362 25.42 -15.56 -7.81
N THR A 363 24.53 -15.34 -6.83
CA THR A 363 24.66 -14.21 -5.89
C THR A 363 25.90 -14.38 -5.02
N ALA A 364 26.17 -15.57 -4.48
CA ALA A 364 27.33 -15.86 -3.64
C ALA A 364 28.64 -15.54 -4.37
N LYS A 365 28.75 -15.92 -5.66
CA LYS A 365 29.89 -15.58 -6.51
C LYS A 365 30.06 -14.06 -6.62
N ASN A 366 28.99 -13.32 -6.92
CA ASN A 366 29.07 -11.87 -7.05
C ASN A 366 29.39 -11.17 -5.71
N ILE A 367 28.92 -11.71 -4.58
CA ILE A 367 29.28 -11.22 -3.23
C ILE A 367 30.77 -11.44 -2.96
N ALA A 368 31.32 -12.61 -3.30
CA ALA A 368 32.75 -12.88 -3.15
C ALA A 368 33.59 -11.91 -4.00
N GLU A 369 33.15 -11.58 -5.22
CA GLU A 369 33.79 -10.57 -6.07
C GLU A 369 33.71 -9.16 -5.46
N ALA A 370 32.55 -8.77 -4.91
CA ALA A 370 32.39 -7.49 -4.20
C ALA A 370 33.27 -7.39 -2.95
N LYS A 371 33.45 -8.51 -2.23
CA LYS A 371 34.38 -8.65 -1.10
C LYS A 371 35.83 -8.47 -1.53
N ALA A 372 36.26 -9.18 -2.57
CA ALA A 372 37.62 -9.08 -3.09
C ALA A 372 37.95 -7.67 -3.61
N ARG A 373 36.98 -6.96 -4.19
CA ARG A 373 37.14 -5.59 -4.70
C ARG A 373 36.83 -4.49 -3.67
N GLN A 374 36.37 -4.86 -2.48
CA GLN A 374 35.95 -3.94 -1.40
C GLN A 374 34.99 -2.84 -1.88
N THR A 375 33.97 -3.19 -2.68
CA THR A 375 33.01 -2.23 -3.27
C THR A 375 31.89 -1.79 -2.31
N TYR A 376 32.14 -1.87 -1.01
CA TYR A 376 31.19 -1.56 0.07
C TYR A 376 31.91 -0.95 1.26
N ASN A 377 31.19 -0.21 2.09
CA ASN A 377 31.78 0.62 3.15
C ASN A 377 31.79 -0.11 4.49
N LEU A 378 32.92 -0.76 4.79
CA LEU A 378 33.14 -1.43 6.09
C LEU A 378 33.16 -0.47 7.29
N ASN A 379 33.50 0.80 7.07
CA ASN A 379 33.60 1.82 8.11
C ASN A 379 32.29 2.61 8.30
N SER A 380 31.22 2.25 7.59
CA SER A 380 29.93 2.92 7.73
C SER A 380 29.34 2.68 9.12
N THR A 381 28.72 3.73 9.67
CA THR A 381 27.90 3.64 10.88
C THR A 381 26.56 2.95 10.61
N LEU A 382 26.13 2.87 9.35
CA LEU A 382 24.90 2.19 8.95
C LEU A 382 25.19 0.70 8.70
N PRO A 383 24.60 -0.24 9.47
CA PRO A 383 24.89 -1.67 9.35
C PRO A 383 24.72 -2.22 7.93
N ARG A 384 23.67 -1.80 7.21
CA ARG A 384 23.42 -2.21 5.82
C ARG A 384 24.58 -1.90 4.88
N GLU A 385 25.25 -0.76 5.06
CA GLU A 385 26.31 -0.32 4.14
C GLU A 385 27.58 -1.15 4.29
N ARG A 386 27.73 -1.88 5.40
CA ARG A 386 28.81 -2.83 5.65
C ARG A 386 28.57 -4.20 4.99
N SER A 387 27.40 -4.46 4.41
CA SER A 387 27.10 -5.74 3.76
C SER A 387 27.52 -5.75 2.30
N ALA A 388 28.32 -6.72 1.86
CA ALA A 388 28.74 -6.85 0.46
C ALA A 388 27.59 -7.22 -0.50
N GLY A 389 26.51 -7.79 0.02
CA GLY A 389 25.27 -8.09 -0.70
C GLY A 389 24.11 -8.32 0.26
N TYR A 390 22.92 -8.62 -0.25
CA TYR A 390 21.70 -8.65 0.58
C TYR A 390 20.84 -9.90 0.35
N VAL A 391 20.10 -10.28 1.39
CA VAL A 391 18.94 -11.17 1.30
C VAL A 391 17.67 -10.35 1.42
N VAL A 392 16.75 -10.49 0.47
CA VAL A 392 15.45 -9.82 0.49
C VAL A 392 14.33 -10.86 0.51
N CYS A 393 13.46 -10.77 1.51
CA CYS A 393 12.21 -11.51 1.57
C CYS A 393 11.10 -10.65 0.96
N ASN A 394 10.54 -11.11 -0.16
CA ASN A 394 9.40 -10.47 -0.80
C ASN A 394 8.11 -10.96 -0.15
N ALA A 395 7.53 -10.12 0.71
CA ALA A 395 6.24 -10.29 1.35
C ALA A 395 5.20 -9.26 0.83
N ASP A 396 5.39 -8.78 -0.40
CA ASP A 396 4.36 -8.04 -1.15
C ASP A 396 3.46 -9.03 -1.90
N GLU A 397 2.65 -9.78 -1.13
CA GLU A 397 1.71 -10.79 -1.65
C GLU A 397 0.48 -10.10 -2.27
N SER A 398 0.72 -9.42 -3.40
CA SER A 398 -0.25 -8.51 -4.03
C SER A 398 -1.10 -9.17 -5.12
N GLU A 399 -0.74 -10.39 -5.57
CA GLU A 399 -1.50 -11.14 -6.58
C GLU A 399 -2.90 -11.55 -6.09
N THR A 400 -3.92 -11.27 -6.92
CA THR A 400 -5.32 -11.50 -6.58
C THR A 400 -5.58 -12.97 -6.22
N GLY A 401 -6.25 -13.19 -5.09
CA GLY A 401 -6.57 -14.54 -4.61
C GLY A 401 -5.42 -15.26 -3.89
N THR A 402 -4.28 -14.59 -3.68
CA THR A 402 -3.14 -15.14 -2.93
C THR A 402 -3.15 -14.63 -1.49
N PHE A 403 -2.90 -15.52 -0.53
CA PHE A 403 -2.91 -15.22 0.90
C PHE A 403 -2.11 -16.23 1.75
N LYS A 404 -1.21 -16.99 1.12
CA LYS A 404 -0.40 -18.04 1.75
C LYS A 404 0.73 -17.44 2.58
N ASP A 405 1.32 -16.35 2.11
CA ASP A 405 2.43 -15.68 2.76
C ASP A 405 1.93 -14.93 3.98
N ARG A 406 0.73 -14.31 3.91
CA ARG A 406 0.03 -13.78 5.08
C ARG A 406 -0.01 -14.78 6.23
N ILE A 407 -0.48 -16.01 5.97
CA ILE A 407 -0.59 -17.06 6.99
C ILE A 407 0.77 -17.38 7.62
N LEU A 408 1.82 -17.53 6.81
CA LEU A 408 3.17 -17.80 7.31
C LEU A 408 3.71 -16.63 8.16
N LEU A 409 3.49 -15.39 7.74
CA LEU A 409 3.98 -14.20 8.47
C LEU A 409 3.21 -13.96 9.77
N GLU A 410 1.90 -14.19 9.77
CA GLU A 410 1.04 -13.98 10.94
C GLU A 410 1.12 -15.10 11.96
N ARG A 411 1.26 -16.36 11.53
CA ARG A 411 1.18 -17.53 12.42
C ARG A 411 2.52 -18.22 12.64
N HIS A 412 3.47 -18.08 11.72
CA HIS A 412 4.75 -18.80 11.74
C HIS A 412 6.00 -17.96 11.33
N PRO A 413 6.14 -16.70 11.77
CA PRO A 413 7.18 -15.77 11.30
C PRO A 413 8.62 -16.29 11.47
N PHE A 414 8.92 -17.05 12.52
CA PHE A 414 10.28 -17.52 12.78
C PHE A 414 10.80 -18.54 11.76
N GLN A 415 9.95 -19.29 11.08
CA GLN A 415 10.38 -20.19 10.00
C GLN A 415 10.86 -19.40 8.77
N VAL A 416 10.25 -18.26 8.50
CA VAL A 416 10.69 -17.32 7.46
C VAL A 416 12.02 -16.67 7.88
N ILE A 417 12.14 -16.24 9.14
CA ILE A 417 13.39 -15.68 9.69
C ILE A 417 14.54 -16.70 9.59
N GLU A 418 14.30 -17.96 9.99
CA GLU A 418 15.30 -19.03 9.86
C GLU A 418 15.68 -19.28 8.40
N GLY A 419 14.70 -19.26 7.48
CA GLY A 419 14.96 -19.33 6.04
C GLY A 419 15.87 -18.20 5.54
N MET A 420 15.65 -16.96 6.00
CA MET A 420 16.51 -15.81 5.67
C MET A 420 17.92 -15.96 6.24
N LEU A 421 18.06 -16.46 7.47
CA LEU A 421 19.35 -16.74 8.09
C LEU A 421 20.15 -17.79 7.32
N LEU A 422 19.49 -18.87 6.90
CA LEU A 422 20.10 -19.92 6.08
C LEU A 422 20.50 -19.41 4.69
N ALA A 423 19.66 -18.58 4.05
CA ALA A 423 20.00 -17.91 2.80
C ALA A 423 21.22 -17.00 2.94
N ALA A 424 21.25 -16.18 4.00
CA ALA A 424 22.35 -15.27 4.30
C ALA A 424 23.65 -16.03 4.55
N ARG A 425 23.59 -17.14 5.28
CA ARG A 425 24.73 -18.03 5.52
C ARG A 425 25.22 -18.71 4.25
N ALA A 426 24.34 -19.02 3.31
CA ALA A 426 24.68 -19.64 2.02
C ALA A 426 25.42 -18.68 1.09
N ILE A 427 24.96 -17.42 1.00
CA ILE A 427 25.53 -16.41 0.09
C ILE A 427 26.56 -15.49 0.74
N ASP A 428 26.80 -15.65 2.05
CA ASP A 428 27.73 -14.84 2.84
C ASP A 428 27.34 -13.34 2.90
N ALA A 429 26.05 -13.07 3.10
CA ALA A 429 25.48 -11.75 3.34
C ALA A 429 25.28 -11.49 4.85
N THR A 430 25.45 -10.24 5.29
CA THR A 430 25.35 -9.87 6.71
C THR A 430 24.14 -8.98 7.02
N TYR A 431 23.33 -8.65 6.02
CA TYR A 431 22.16 -7.81 6.19
C TYR A 431 21.07 -8.21 5.19
N GLY A 432 19.82 -8.10 5.62
CA GLY A 432 18.68 -8.43 4.79
C GLY A 432 17.47 -7.55 5.06
N TYR A 433 16.52 -7.64 4.15
CA TYR A 433 15.27 -6.89 4.20
C TYR A 433 14.09 -7.85 4.10
N ILE A 434 13.02 -7.56 4.81
CA ILE A 434 11.70 -8.08 4.47
C ILE A 434 10.79 -6.93 4.09
N TYR A 435 10.17 -7.01 2.92
CA TYR A 435 9.24 -5.99 2.45
C TYR A 435 7.82 -6.52 2.62
N ILE A 436 7.09 -6.02 3.61
CA ILE A 436 5.72 -6.44 3.95
C ILE A 436 4.75 -5.39 3.40
N ARG A 437 3.76 -5.83 2.61
CA ARG A 437 2.75 -4.91 2.05
C ARG A 437 1.97 -4.14 3.12
N GLY A 438 1.48 -2.96 2.75
CA GLY A 438 0.79 -2.06 3.67
C GLY A 438 -0.54 -2.63 4.21
N GLU A 439 -1.17 -3.51 3.42
CA GLU A 439 -2.44 -4.18 3.70
C GLU A 439 -2.34 -5.28 4.75
N TYR A 440 -1.13 -5.67 5.18
CA TYR A 440 -0.91 -6.70 6.22
C TYR A 440 -0.42 -6.10 7.55
N PRO A 441 -1.23 -5.29 8.25
CA PRO A 441 -0.83 -4.67 9.51
C PRO A 441 -0.55 -5.72 10.61
N LEU A 442 -1.34 -6.80 10.69
CA LEU A 442 -1.12 -7.86 11.67
C LEU A 442 0.20 -8.62 11.39
N ALA A 443 0.45 -8.98 10.14
CA ALA A 443 1.71 -9.62 9.75
C ALA A 443 2.91 -8.72 10.08
N TYR A 444 2.83 -7.42 9.78
CA TYR A 444 3.87 -6.45 10.15
C TYR A 444 4.10 -6.41 11.66
N LYS A 445 3.03 -6.29 12.47
CA LYS A 445 3.11 -6.27 13.95
C LYS A 445 3.77 -7.55 14.49
N ARG A 446 3.31 -8.73 14.08
CA ARG A 446 3.80 -10.02 14.56
C ARG A 446 5.23 -10.31 14.08
N PHE A 447 5.54 -10.01 12.82
CA PHE A 447 6.89 -10.21 12.29
C PHE A 447 7.90 -9.27 12.96
N ARG A 448 7.52 -8.01 13.22
CA ARG A 448 8.36 -7.08 14.00
C ARG A 448 8.67 -7.62 15.39
N ALA A 449 7.66 -8.09 16.12
CA ALA A 449 7.85 -8.71 17.42
C ALA A 449 8.75 -9.97 17.35
N ALA A 450 8.63 -10.77 16.28
CA ALA A 450 9.48 -11.95 16.08
C ALA A 450 10.95 -11.58 15.80
N VAL A 451 11.20 -10.55 14.99
CA VAL A 451 12.56 -10.03 14.75
C VAL A 451 13.18 -9.48 16.04
N GLU A 452 12.42 -8.74 16.84
CA GLU A 452 12.87 -8.24 18.15
C GLU A 452 13.22 -9.38 19.12
N GLN A 453 12.38 -10.41 19.22
CA GLN A 453 12.64 -11.61 20.01
C GLN A 453 13.88 -12.38 19.51
N ALA A 454 14.03 -12.55 18.20
CA ALA A 454 15.18 -13.21 17.61
C ALA A 454 16.49 -12.47 17.90
N ARG A 455 16.49 -11.12 17.82
CA ARG A 455 17.63 -10.29 18.22
C ARG A 455 17.96 -10.44 19.70
N ALA A 456 16.95 -10.34 20.57
CA ALA A 456 17.12 -10.43 22.02
C ALA A 456 17.69 -11.79 22.48
N ASN A 457 17.48 -12.86 21.69
CA ASN A 457 17.93 -14.21 21.98
C ASN A 457 19.12 -14.67 21.12
N ASN A 458 19.86 -13.74 20.49
CA ASN A 458 21.06 -14.01 19.69
C ASN A 458 20.85 -14.95 18.47
N TYR A 459 19.66 -14.88 17.86
CA TYR A 459 19.38 -15.47 16.54
C TYR A 459 19.56 -14.46 15.40
N LEU A 460 19.60 -13.16 15.69
CA LEU A 460 19.90 -12.07 14.77
C LEU A 460 20.92 -11.12 15.40
N GLY A 461 21.66 -10.40 14.56
CA GLY A 461 22.72 -9.47 14.96
C GLY A 461 24.12 -10.06 14.78
N ALA A 462 25.02 -9.73 15.70
CA ALA A 462 26.41 -10.18 15.65
C ALA A 462 26.60 -11.47 16.47
N ASN A 463 27.52 -12.33 16.03
CA ASN A 463 27.91 -13.57 16.71
C ASN A 463 26.74 -14.52 17.01
N ILE A 464 25.91 -14.77 16.00
CA ILE A 464 24.70 -15.59 16.10
C ILE A 464 25.07 -16.98 16.62
N LEU A 465 24.38 -17.42 17.67
CA LEU A 465 24.66 -18.66 18.40
C LEU A 465 26.12 -18.81 18.84
N GLY A 466 26.83 -17.70 19.11
CA GLY A 466 28.24 -17.71 19.53
C GLY A 466 29.22 -18.08 18.41
N THR A 467 28.79 -18.03 17.14
CA THR A 467 29.66 -18.21 15.97
C THR A 467 30.22 -16.87 15.50
N GLN A 468 31.03 -16.86 14.42
CA GLN A 468 31.44 -15.60 13.76
C GLN A 468 30.40 -15.07 12.76
N PHE A 469 29.31 -15.81 12.53
CA PHE A 469 28.27 -15.41 11.59
C PHE A 469 27.46 -14.25 12.16
N ALA A 470 27.18 -13.26 11.32
CA ALA A 470 26.38 -12.09 11.66
C ALA A 470 25.37 -11.85 10.54
N PHE A 471 24.12 -11.62 10.92
CA PHE A 471 23.04 -11.30 10.00
C PHE A 471 21.93 -10.56 10.73
N ASP A 472 21.45 -9.46 10.15
CA ASP A 472 20.34 -8.70 10.71
C ASP A 472 19.28 -8.40 9.64
N ILE A 473 18.03 -8.17 10.07
CA ILE A 473 16.87 -7.99 9.20
C ILE A 473 16.22 -6.63 9.44
N GLU A 474 16.11 -5.83 8.40
CA GLU A 474 15.30 -4.61 8.42
C GLU A 474 13.92 -4.88 7.82
N ILE A 475 12.86 -4.41 8.49
CA ILE A 475 11.50 -4.52 7.99
C ILE A 475 11.16 -3.24 7.23
N ARG A 476 10.71 -3.39 5.98
CA ARG A 476 10.18 -2.30 5.16
C ARG A 476 8.70 -2.51 4.95
N ARG A 477 7.90 -1.49 5.29
CA ARG A 477 6.46 -1.50 5.07
C ARG A 477 6.16 -0.86 3.72
N GLY A 478 5.42 -1.58 2.88
CA GLY A 478 4.88 -1.05 1.63
C GLY A 478 3.70 -0.11 1.87
N ALA A 479 3.30 0.62 0.82
CA ALA A 479 2.28 1.65 0.91
C ALA A 479 1.20 1.51 -0.18
N GLY A 480 0.81 0.26 -0.50
CA GLY A 480 -0.27 -0.07 -1.43
C GLY A 480 0.11 0.14 -2.90
N ALA A 481 1.02 -0.68 -3.43
CA ALA A 481 1.38 -0.68 -4.84
C ALA A 481 1.70 -2.11 -5.31
N TYR A 482 0.84 -2.71 -6.13
CA TYR A 482 1.00 -4.10 -6.60
C TYR A 482 2.33 -4.33 -7.33
N GLU A 483 2.80 -3.34 -8.10
CA GLU A 483 4.06 -3.44 -8.84
C GLU A 483 5.26 -3.67 -7.91
N CYS A 484 5.19 -3.28 -6.63
CA CYS A 484 6.25 -3.56 -5.67
C CYS A 484 6.42 -5.06 -5.35
N GLY A 485 5.54 -5.94 -5.84
CA GLY A 485 5.77 -7.38 -5.89
C GLY A 485 6.82 -7.80 -6.93
N GLU A 486 7.11 -6.97 -7.93
CA GLU A 486 8.20 -7.18 -8.87
C GLU A 486 9.56 -6.93 -8.20
N GLU A 487 10.51 -7.85 -8.43
CA GLU A 487 11.79 -7.91 -7.72
C GLU A 487 12.57 -6.59 -7.69
N THR A 488 12.63 -5.86 -8.79
CA THR A 488 13.39 -4.60 -8.90
C THR A 488 12.58 -3.36 -8.52
N ALA A 489 11.27 -3.37 -8.75
CA ALA A 489 10.36 -2.36 -8.22
C ALA A 489 10.39 -2.32 -6.69
N LEU A 490 10.42 -3.50 -6.06
CA LEU A 490 10.59 -3.66 -4.62
C LEU A 490 11.88 -2.98 -4.13
N PHE A 491 12.99 -3.15 -4.85
CA PHE A 491 14.25 -2.48 -4.49
C PHE A 491 14.16 -0.96 -4.61
N GLU A 492 13.53 -0.43 -5.65
CA GLU A 492 13.29 1.00 -5.77
C GLU A 492 12.45 1.52 -4.59
N SER A 493 11.47 0.74 -4.13
CA SER A 493 10.67 1.07 -2.95
C SER A 493 11.50 1.09 -1.66
N ILE A 494 12.32 0.07 -1.41
CA ILE A 494 13.27 0.05 -0.28
C ILE A 494 14.25 1.23 -0.36
N GLU A 495 14.67 1.61 -1.56
CA GLU A 495 15.56 2.74 -1.81
C GLU A 495 14.89 4.12 -1.65
N GLY A 496 13.60 4.16 -1.31
CA GLY A 496 12.85 5.40 -1.10
C GLY A 496 12.46 6.09 -2.40
N LYS A 497 12.23 5.32 -3.46
CA LYS A 497 11.81 5.81 -4.78
C LYS A 497 10.43 5.27 -5.16
N ARG A 498 9.94 5.67 -6.33
CA ARG A 498 8.74 5.08 -6.94
C ARG A 498 9.05 3.62 -7.31
N GLY A 499 8.10 2.71 -7.06
CA GLY A 499 8.26 1.27 -7.31
C GLY A 499 8.23 0.89 -8.80
N GLU A 500 9.11 1.47 -9.61
CA GLU A 500 9.17 1.19 -11.04
C GLU A 500 10.22 0.11 -11.35
N PRO A 501 9.89 -0.96 -12.08
CA PRO A 501 10.86 -2.00 -12.42
C PRO A 501 12.09 -1.44 -13.13
N ARG A 502 13.27 -1.96 -12.80
CA ARG A 502 14.53 -1.63 -13.47
C ARG A 502 14.64 -2.37 -14.80
N THR A 503 15.33 -1.74 -15.76
CA THR A 503 15.69 -2.42 -17.00
C THR A 503 16.70 -3.52 -16.71
N LYS A 504 16.41 -4.74 -17.18
CA LYS A 504 17.28 -5.91 -17.07
C LYS A 504 17.85 -6.24 -18.46
N PRO A 505 19.16 -6.56 -18.61
CA PRO A 505 20.22 -6.59 -17.59
C PRO A 505 20.71 -5.18 -17.15
N PRO A 506 21.43 -5.05 -16.02
CA PRO A 506 21.93 -6.12 -15.13
C PRO A 506 20.84 -6.78 -14.30
N PHE A 507 21.06 -8.04 -13.91
CA PHE A 507 20.14 -8.77 -13.05
C PHE A 507 20.43 -8.52 -11.56
N PRO A 508 19.43 -8.65 -10.68
CA PRO A 508 19.54 -8.47 -9.22
C PRO A 508 20.69 -9.22 -8.54
N VAL A 509 20.99 -10.43 -9.01
CA VAL A 509 22.10 -11.24 -8.48
C VAL A 509 23.48 -10.60 -8.71
N GLN A 510 23.58 -9.67 -9.66
CA GLN A 510 24.77 -8.88 -9.98
C GLN A 510 24.68 -7.46 -9.38
N VAL A 511 23.58 -6.75 -9.70
CA VAL A 511 23.33 -5.36 -9.31
C VAL A 511 21.87 -5.24 -8.89
N GLY A 512 21.62 -5.51 -7.61
CA GLY A 512 20.31 -5.44 -6.98
C GLY A 512 20.19 -4.24 -6.06
N LEU A 513 19.74 -4.48 -4.83
CA LEU A 513 19.49 -3.47 -3.82
C LEU A 513 20.76 -2.66 -3.51
N PHE A 514 20.66 -1.33 -3.52
CA PHE A 514 21.78 -0.39 -3.37
C PHE A 514 22.94 -0.67 -4.32
N ASN A 515 22.64 -1.16 -5.52
CA ASN A 515 23.60 -1.58 -6.55
C ASN A 515 24.56 -2.69 -6.10
N ARG A 516 24.13 -3.55 -5.15
CA ARG A 516 24.91 -4.70 -4.68
C ARG A 516 24.28 -6.03 -5.08
N PRO A 517 25.05 -7.11 -5.19
CA PRO A 517 24.52 -8.45 -5.42
C PRO A 517 23.44 -8.78 -4.39
N THR A 518 22.25 -9.11 -4.88
CA THR A 518 21.09 -9.31 -4.02
C THR A 518 20.36 -10.58 -4.41
N VAL A 519 20.09 -11.42 -3.43
CA VAL A 519 19.10 -12.48 -3.59
C VAL A 519 17.77 -11.99 -3.03
N ILE A 520 16.70 -12.20 -3.79
CA ILE A 520 15.33 -12.01 -3.35
C ILE A 520 14.55 -13.29 -3.56
N ASN A 521 13.84 -13.68 -2.52
CA ASN A 521 13.02 -14.88 -2.47
C ASN A 521 11.65 -14.53 -1.86
N ASN A 522 10.62 -15.22 -2.35
CA ASN A 522 9.28 -15.15 -1.77
C ASN A 522 9.25 -15.82 -0.38
N VAL A 523 8.33 -15.39 0.49
CA VAL A 523 8.14 -15.91 1.85
C VAL A 523 8.08 -17.44 1.90
N GLU A 524 7.21 -18.08 1.12
CA GLU A 524 7.13 -19.56 1.06
C GLU A 524 8.44 -20.20 0.59
N THR A 525 9.18 -19.55 -0.31
CA THR A 525 10.48 -20.07 -0.77
C THR A 525 11.46 -20.15 0.39
N LEU A 526 11.49 -19.13 1.24
CA LEU A 526 12.35 -19.09 2.43
C LEU A 526 11.85 -20.06 3.51
N ALA A 527 10.53 -20.17 3.70
CA ALA A 527 9.94 -21.12 4.65
C ALA A 527 10.24 -22.59 4.32
N ASN A 528 10.55 -22.90 3.05
CA ASN A 528 10.97 -24.23 2.62
C ASN A 528 12.40 -24.60 3.06
N ILE A 529 13.27 -23.61 3.26
CA ILE A 529 14.71 -23.84 3.45
C ILE A 529 15.04 -24.63 4.74
N PRO A 530 14.45 -24.33 5.92
CA PRO A 530 14.77 -25.07 7.14
C PRO A 530 14.58 -26.58 7.01
N PHE A 531 13.51 -27.01 6.32
CA PHE A 531 13.26 -28.43 6.06
C PHE A 531 14.31 -29.03 5.14
N ILE A 532 14.62 -28.37 4.01
CA ILE A 532 15.61 -28.86 3.04
C ILE A 532 16.96 -29.08 3.72
N ILE A 533 17.38 -28.16 4.60
CA ILE A 533 18.63 -28.26 5.34
C ILE A 533 18.59 -29.35 6.42
N SER A 534 17.48 -29.47 7.14
CA SER A 534 17.33 -30.47 8.20
C SER A 534 17.29 -31.90 7.65
N GLU A 535 16.37 -32.16 6.72
CA GLU A 535 16.04 -33.52 6.25
C GLU A 535 16.83 -33.95 5.03
N GLY A 536 17.25 -33.01 4.16
CA GLY A 536 17.96 -33.34 2.93
C GLY A 536 17.19 -32.97 1.65
N ALA A 537 17.94 -32.87 0.55
CA ALA A 537 17.39 -32.63 -0.77
C ALA A 537 16.50 -33.80 -1.25
N ASP A 538 16.91 -35.04 -0.97
CA ASP A 538 16.20 -36.23 -1.43
C ASP A 538 14.81 -36.34 -0.80
N GLU A 539 14.69 -36.08 0.51
CA GLU A 539 13.40 -36.07 1.20
C GLU A 539 12.45 -34.98 0.67
N TYR A 540 13.00 -33.81 0.30
CA TYR A 540 12.19 -32.78 -0.36
C TYR A 540 11.71 -33.24 -1.76
N ARG A 541 12.55 -33.94 -2.52
CA ARG A 541 12.24 -34.44 -3.86
C ARG A 541 11.31 -35.67 -3.88
N ARG A 542 11.16 -36.39 -2.78
CA ARG A 542 10.17 -37.48 -2.67
C ARG A 542 8.73 -36.98 -2.79
N LEU A 543 8.50 -35.70 -2.55
CA LEU A 543 7.21 -35.04 -2.69
C LEU A 543 7.12 -34.39 -4.07
N GLY A 544 5.90 -34.31 -4.60
CA GLY A 544 5.64 -33.65 -5.88
C GLY A 544 5.94 -34.54 -7.09
N THR A 545 6.08 -33.93 -8.26
CA THR A 545 6.49 -34.64 -9.49
C THR A 545 8.00 -34.60 -9.66
N GLU A 546 8.54 -35.40 -10.59
CA GLU A 546 9.98 -35.41 -10.90
C GLU A 546 10.53 -34.03 -11.29
N LYS A 547 9.74 -33.26 -12.07
CA LYS A 547 10.09 -31.93 -12.59
C LYS A 547 9.61 -30.79 -11.70
N SER A 548 8.63 -31.05 -10.84
CA SER A 548 8.08 -30.11 -9.88
C SER A 548 8.18 -30.69 -8.45
N PRO A 549 9.37 -30.75 -7.86
CA PRO A 549 9.55 -31.36 -6.53
C PRO A 549 8.98 -30.49 -5.40
N GLY A 550 8.66 -31.17 -4.30
CA GLY A 550 8.19 -30.60 -3.05
C GLY A 550 6.68 -30.35 -2.99
N THR A 551 6.27 -29.62 -1.96
CA THR A 551 4.90 -29.15 -1.77
C THR A 551 4.72 -27.71 -2.24
N ARG A 552 3.46 -27.31 -2.41
CA ARG A 552 3.01 -25.96 -2.70
C ARG A 552 1.91 -25.57 -1.73
N LEU A 553 1.91 -24.33 -1.28
CA LEU A 553 0.74 -23.74 -0.63
C LEU A 553 -0.26 -23.26 -1.70
N VAL A 554 -1.44 -23.89 -1.72
CA VAL A 554 -2.54 -23.55 -2.63
C VAL A 554 -3.56 -22.68 -1.91
N CYS A 555 -3.79 -21.48 -2.44
CA CYS A 555 -4.77 -20.52 -1.94
C CYS A 555 -6.13 -20.79 -2.61
N LEU A 556 -6.96 -21.63 -2.00
CA LEU A 556 -8.28 -21.95 -2.51
C LEU A 556 -9.30 -20.92 -2.05
N SER A 557 -9.96 -20.28 -3.01
CA SER A 557 -11.01 -19.29 -2.75
C SER A 557 -12.09 -19.35 -3.81
N GLY A 558 -13.11 -18.49 -3.67
CA GLY A 558 -14.17 -18.31 -4.65
C GLY A 558 -15.52 -18.74 -4.09
N GLN A 559 -16.39 -19.21 -4.97
CA GLN A 559 -17.72 -19.72 -4.64
C GLN A 559 -17.65 -21.20 -4.23
N ILE A 560 -16.83 -21.46 -3.20
CA ILE A 560 -16.55 -22.79 -2.65
C ILE A 560 -17.16 -22.91 -1.23
N LYS A 561 -17.42 -24.14 -0.76
CA LYS A 561 -17.86 -24.36 0.64
C LYS A 561 -16.76 -24.04 1.64
N GLN A 562 -15.52 -24.46 1.36
CA GLN A 562 -14.39 -24.30 2.26
C GLN A 562 -13.18 -23.70 1.56
N GLY A 563 -12.97 -22.38 1.75
CA GLY A 563 -11.75 -21.70 1.32
C GLY A 563 -10.64 -21.82 2.36
N GLY A 564 -9.38 -21.69 1.93
CA GLY A 564 -8.23 -21.78 2.83
C GLY A 564 -6.90 -21.94 2.10
N VAL A 565 -5.82 -22.07 2.88
CA VAL A 565 -4.48 -22.42 2.39
C VAL A 565 -4.24 -23.90 2.66
N PHE A 566 -3.99 -24.66 1.60
CA PHE A 566 -3.70 -26.09 1.68
C PHE A 566 -2.28 -26.36 1.19
N GLU A 567 -1.45 -27.00 2.00
CA GLU A 567 -0.14 -27.48 1.57
C GLU A 567 -0.30 -28.85 0.90
N LEU A 568 -0.05 -28.88 -0.41
CA LEU A 568 -0.27 -30.05 -1.24
C LEU A 568 1.02 -30.44 -1.97
N PRO A 569 1.30 -31.75 -2.16
CA PRO A 569 2.32 -32.17 -3.12
C PRO A 569 2.02 -31.60 -4.51
N MET A 570 3.05 -31.15 -5.23
CA MET A 570 2.87 -30.74 -6.63
C MET A 570 2.34 -31.93 -7.46
N GLY A 571 1.35 -31.68 -8.32
CA GLY A 571 0.72 -32.71 -9.15
C GLY A 571 -0.67 -33.16 -8.68
N VAL A 572 -1.15 -32.71 -7.51
CA VAL A 572 -2.59 -32.84 -7.16
C VAL A 572 -3.42 -32.08 -8.20
N THR A 573 -4.54 -32.66 -8.65
CA THR A 573 -5.40 -32.06 -9.67
C THR A 573 -6.24 -30.90 -9.13
N VAL A 574 -6.65 -29.99 -10.00
CA VAL A 574 -7.58 -28.90 -9.61
C VAL A 574 -8.90 -29.48 -9.08
N ARG A 575 -9.36 -30.62 -9.60
CA ARG A 575 -10.54 -31.34 -9.12
C ARG A 575 -10.40 -31.75 -7.66
N GLU A 576 -9.30 -32.42 -7.30
CA GLU A 576 -9.04 -32.83 -5.90
C GLU A 576 -8.99 -31.60 -4.98
N VAL A 577 -8.33 -30.51 -5.40
CA VAL A 577 -8.33 -29.25 -4.63
C VAL A 577 -9.75 -28.75 -4.36
N ILE A 578 -10.63 -28.75 -5.37
CA ILE A 578 -11.99 -28.23 -5.24
C ILE A 578 -12.87 -29.16 -4.38
N TYR A 579 -12.88 -30.46 -4.68
CA TYR A 579 -13.87 -31.37 -4.13
C TYR A 579 -13.41 -32.07 -2.84
N ASP A 580 -12.12 -32.37 -2.70
CA ASP A 580 -11.61 -33.09 -1.54
C ASP A 580 -11.18 -32.12 -0.43
N TYR A 581 -10.47 -31.04 -0.79
CA TYR A 581 -10.01 -30.02 0.18
C TYR A 581 -11.02 -28.88 0.36
N GLY A 582 -11.62 -28.43 -0.74
CA GLY A 582 -12.62 -27.36 -0.75
C GLY A 582 -14.05 -27.78 -0.38
N MET A 583 -14.30 -29.09 -0.25
CA MET A 583 -15.63 -29.67 -0.02
C MET A 583 -16.66 -29.35 -1.12
N GLY A 584 -16.20 -29.00 -2.31
CA GLY A 584 -17.03 -28.68 -3.47
C GLY A 584 -17.72 -27.32 -3.41
N LEU A 585 -18.59 -27.08 -4.40
CA LEU A 585 -19.38 -25.86 -4.54
C LEU A 585 -20.56 -25.83 -3.56
N LYS A 586 -21.18 -24.65 -3.39
CA LYS A 586 -22.43 -24.52 -2.62
C LYS A 586 -23.54 -25.41 -3.22
N GLU A 587 -24.51 -25.80 -2.39
CA GLU A 587 -25.59 -26.71 -2.80
C GLU A 587 -26.36 -26.19 -4.02
N GLY A 588 -26.65 -27.09 -4.96
CA GLY A 588 -27.37 -26.79 -6.20
C GLY A 588 -26.57 -26.00 -7.25
N ARG A 589 -25.27 -25.78 -7.05
CA ARG A 589 -24.41 -25.02 -7.97
C ARG A 589 -23.58 -25.91 -8.88
N GLN A 590 -23.34 -25.43 -10.09
CA GLN A 590 -22.46 -26.05 -11.06
C GLN A 590 -21.18 -25.24 -11.27
N LEU A 591 -20.07 -25.91 -11.57
CA LEU A 591 -18.81 -25.24 -11.85
C LEU A 591 -18.91 -24.53 -13.20
N GLN A 592 -18.59 -23.24 -13.24
CA GLN A 592 -18.53 -22.46 -14.47
C GLN A 592 -17.09 -22.26 -14.93
N ALA A 593 -16.20 -21.83 -14.03
CA ALA A 593 -14.80 -21.57 -14.35
C ALA A 593 -13.91 -21.64 -13.10
N VAL A 594 -12.61 -21.84 -13.31
CA VAL A 594 -11.58 -21.73 -12.26
C VAL A 594 -10.48 -20.80 -12.77
N LEU A 595 -10.16 -19.74 -12.05
CA LEU A 595 -9.00 -18.91 -12.35
C LEU A 595 -7.79 -19.42 -11.58
N VAL A 596 -6.79 -19.95 -12.29
CA VAL A 596 -5.56 -20.49 -11.69
C VAL A 596 -4.40 -19.52 -11.94
N GLY A 597 -3.64 -19.22 -10.88
CA GLY A 597 -2.47 -18.34 -10.95
C GLY A 597 -2.75 -16.86 -10.63
N GLY A 598 -3.98 -16.51 -10.24
CA GLY A 598 -4.38 -15.15 -9.88
C GLY A 598 -4.91 -14.35 -11.07
N ALA A 599 -4.98 -13.02 -10.96
CA ALA A 599 -5.45 -12.14 -12.03
C ALA A 599 -4.56 -12.21 -13.27
N ALA A 600 -3.25 -12.47 -13.09
CA ALA A 600 -2.29 -12.71 -14.17
C ALA A 600 -2.34 -14.13 -14.75
N GLY A 601 -3.23 -14.97 -14.23
CA GLY A 601 -3.35 -16.38 -14.56
C GLY A 601 -4.27 -16.67 -15.74
N THR A 602 -4.82 -17.88 -15.76
CA THR A 602 -5.58 -18.44 -16.87
C THR A 602 -6.87 -19.07 -16.34
N PHE A 603 -7.98 -18.89 -17.05
CA PHE A 603 -9.21 -19.62 -16.73
C PHE A 603 -9.12 -21.09 -17.17
N LEU A 604 -9.71 -21.98 -16.39
CA LEU A 604 -9.96 -23.37 -16.73
C LEU A 604 -11.46 -23.61 -16.79
N THR A 605 -11.90 -24.42 -17.74
CA THR A 605 -13.29 -24.90 -17.85
C THR A 605 -13.50 -26.14 -16.98
N PRO A 606 -14.77 -26.55 -16.74
CA PRO A 606 -15.05 -27.78 -15.99
C PRO A 606 -14.42 -29.07 -16.56
N ASP A 607 -14.12 -29.09 -17.86
CA ASP A 607 -13.49 -30.23 -18.53
C ASP A 607 -11.96 -30.25 -18.36
N GLU A 608 -11.37 -29.16 -17.85
CA GLU A 608 -9.92 -28.99 -17.72
C GLU A 608 -9.41 -29.16 -16.28
N ILE A 609 -10.29 -29.32 -15.28
CA ILE A 609 -9.90 -29.37 -13.86
C ILE A 609 -9.18 -30.66 -13.45
N ASP A 610 -9.13 -31.66 -14.32
CA ASP A 610 -8.32 -32.87 -14.11
C ASP A 610 -6.82 -32.62 -14.39
N VAL A 611 -6.44 -31.40 -14.78
CA VAL A 611 -5.04 -31.01 -14.93
C VAL A 611 -4.30 -31.09 -13.58
N PRO A 612 -3.16 -31.79 -13.51
CA PRO A 612 -2.29 -31.77 -12.34
C PRO A 612 -1.72 -30.36 -12.09
N LEU A 613 -1.67 -29.92 -10.83
CA LEU A 613 -1.03 -28.66 -10.42
C LEU A 613 0.49 -28.84 -10.32
N ALA A 614 1.15 -28.88 -11.48
CA ALA A 614 2.59 -28.90 -11.64
C ALA A 614 3.03 -27.94 -12.76
N PHE A 615 4.29 -27.49 -12.76
CA PHE A 615 4.75 -26.49 -13.73
C PHE A 615 4.68 -27.02 -15.16
N GLU A 616 5.12 -28.25 -15.38
CA GLU A 616 5.17 -28.88 -16.70
C GLU A 616 3.77 -29.16 -17.28
N THR A 617 2.79 -29.49 -16.45
CA THR A 617 1.42 -29.81 -16.88
C THR A 617 0.62 -28.54 -17.16
N LEU A 618 0.74 -27.52 -16.31
CA LEU A 618 0.06 -26.23 -16.52
C LEU A 618 0.61 -25.49 -17.74
N THR A 619 1.94 -25.49 -17.91
CA THR A 619 2.58 -24.86 -19.08
C THR A 619 2.09 -25.51 -20.39
N ALA A 620 1.84 -26.82 -20.40
CA ALA A 620 1.36 -27.54 -21.58
C ALA A 620 -0.03 -27.09 -22.07
N ILE A 621 -0.85 -26.50 -21.18
CA ILE A 621 -2.18 -25.97 -21.51
C ILE A 621 -2.19 -24.43 -21.56
N GLY A 622 -1.01 -23.80 -21.58
CA GLY A 622 -0.88 -22.33 -21.58
C GLY A 622 -1.28 -21.67 -20.25
N ALA A 623 -1.37 -22.43 -19.17
CA ALA A 623 -1.65 -21.94 -17.83
C ALA A 623 -0.36 -21.80 -17.00
N THR A 624 -0.44 -21.03 -15.93
CA THR A 624 0.64 -20.90 -14.94
C THR A 624 0.09 -21.17 -13.55
N PHE A 625 0.90 -21.80 -12.69
CA PHE A 625 0.51 -21.94 -11.29
C PHE A 625 0.62 -20.60 -10.55
N GLY A 626 1.41 -19.66 -11.09
CA GLY A 626 1.65 -18.35 -10.49
C GLY A 626 2.02 -18.45 -9.01
N SER A 627 1.40 -17.59 -8.21
CA SER A 627 1.55 -17.53 -6.75
C SER A 627 0.83 -18.66 -6.00
N GLY A 628 0.11 -19.57 -6.67
CA GLY A 628 -0.64 -20.66 -6.04
C GLY A 628 -2.12 -20.37 -5.82
N ALA A 629 -2.67 -19.32 -6.42
CA ALA A 629 -4.10 -18.99 -6.32
C ALA A 629 -4.99 -19.91 -7.18
N VAL A 630 -6.09 -20.38 -6.60
CA VAL A 630 -7.17 -21.12 -7.26
C VAL A 630 -8.50 -20.48 -6.87
N ILE A 631 -9.11 -19.73 -7.79
CA ILE A 631 -10.36 -18.99 -7.56
C ILE A 631 -11.50 -19.68 -8.31
N VAL A 632 -12.41 -20.29 -7.57
CA VAL A 632 -13.53 -21.08 -8.10
C VAL A 632 -14.74 -20.21 -8.37
N MET A 633 -15.37 -20.38 -9.54
CA MET A 633 -16.57 -19.64 -9.95
C MET A 633 -17.68 -20.62 -10.35
N ASP A 634 -18.86 -20.45 -9.75
CA ASP A 634 -20.04 -21.24 -10.05
C ASP A 634 -20.91 -20.58 -11.13
N ASP A 635 -22.02 -21.23 -11.47
CA ASP A 635 -23.03 -20.78 -12.46
C ASP A 635 -23.65 -19.40 -12.20
N THR A 636 -23.44 -18.79 -11.03
CA THR A 636 -23.91 -17.43 -10.73
C THR A 636 -22.90 -16.34 -11.06
N ALA A 637 -21.65 -16.69 -11.34
CA ALA A 637 -20.62 -15.71 -11.63
C ALA A 637 -20.89 -15.00 -12.96
N ASN A 638 -20.95 -13.67 -12.94
CA ASN A 638 -21.00 -12.86 -14.15
C ASN A 638 -19.57 -12.68 -14.69
N MET A 639 -19.19 -13.51 -15.66
CA MET A 639 -17.85 -13.51 -16.25
C MET A 639 -17.46 -12.15 -16.85
N TRP A 640 -18.39 -11.40 -17.43
CA TRP A 640 -18.10 -10.06 -17.95
C TRP A 640 -17.67 -9.08 -16.86
N GLN A 641 -18.28 -9.15 -15.68
CA GLN A 641 -17.89 -8.31 -14.55
C GLN A 641 -16.56 -8.76 -13.93
N VAL A 642 -16.30 -10.07 -13.90
CA VAL A 642 -14.99 -10.61 -13.51
C VAL A 642 -13.90 -10.07 -14.44
N LEU A 643 -14.08 -10.16 -15.76
CA LEU A 643 -13.11 -9.66 -16.74
C LEU A 643 -12.92 -8.15 -16.62
N LYS A 644 -14.01 -7.39 -16.44
CA LYS A 644 -13.93 -5.95 -16.21
C LYS A 644 -13.10 -5.63 -14.97
N ARG A 645 -13.29 -6.37 -13.88
CA ARG A 645 -12.54 -6.15 -12.64
C ARG A 645 -11.05 -6.43 -12.84
N ILE A 646 -10.70 -7.53 -13.51
CA ILE A 646 -9.30 -7.88 -13.85
C ILE A 646 -8.67 -6.78 -14.72
N ALA A 647 -9.38 -6.31 -15.75
CA ALA A 647 -8.89 -5.22 -16.61
C ALA A 647 -8.70 -3.91 -15.83
N SER A 648 -9.64 -3.58 -14.95
CA SER A 648 -9.57 -2.38 -14.10
C SER A 648 -8.40 -2.46 -13.12
N PHE A 649 -8.16 -3.63 -12.55
CA PHE A 649 -7.01 -3.91 -11.68
C PHE A 649 -5.68 -3.65 -12.42
N PHE A 650 -5.42 -4.29 -13.55
CA PHE A 650 -4.14 -4.07 -14.27
C PHE A 650 -3.98 -2.64 -14.78
N ARG A 651 -5.08 -1.99 -15.18
CA ARG A 651 -5.06 -0.57 -15.54
C ARG A 651 -4.64 0.31 -14.38
N HIS A 652 -5.13 0.02 -13.17
CA HIS A 652 -4.83 0.76 -11.95
C HIS A 652 -3.40 0.51 -11.45
N GLU A 653 -2.93 -0.74 -11.54
CA GLU A 653 -1.65 -1.18 -10.98
C GLU A 653 -0.44 -0.99 -11.91
N SER A 654 -0.66 -0.73 -13.21
CA SER A 654 0.43 -0.43 -14.13
C SER A 654 1.26 0.76 -13.63
N CYS A 655 2.56 0.56 -13.41
CA CYS A 655 3.49 1.63 -13.02
C CYS A 655 3.63 2.77 -14.03
N GLY A 656 3.23 2.54 -15.29
CA GLY A 656 3.20 3.55 -16.35
C GLY A 656 4.51 3.73 -17.12
N LYS A 657 5.52 2.89 -16.87
CA LYS A 657 6.86 3.04 -17.46
C LYS A 657 6.97 2.63 -18.94
N CYS A 658 6.29 1.56 -19.36
CA CYS A 658 6.33 1.09 -20.76
C CYS A 658 4.99 1.24 -21.45
N PHE A 659 4.99 1.77 -22.68
CA PHE A 659 3.77 2.05 -23.44
C PHE A 659 2.90 0.81 -23.72
N PRO A 660 3.46 -0.38 -24.08
CA PRO A 660 2.66 -1.58 -24.28
C PRO A 660 1.77 -1.89 -23.08
N CYS A 661 2.33 -1.86 -21.87
CA CYS A 661 1.58 -2.07 -20.64
C CYS A 661 0.61 -0.90 -20.34
N GLN A 662 1.14 0.33 -20.26
CA GLN A 662 0.38 1.50 -19.83
C GLN A 662 -0.86 1.73 -20.69
N ILE A 663 -0.71 1.64 -22.01
CA ILE A 663 -1.79 1.88 -22.96
C ILE A 663 -2.57 0.59 -23.22
N GLY A 664 -1.90 -0.57 -23.30
CA GLY A 664 -2.56 -1.85 -23.56
C GLY A 664 -3.59 -2.23 -22.50
N THR A 665 -3.27 -2.08 -21.21
CA THR A 665 -4.23 -2.30 -20.10
C THR A 665 -5.44 -1.35 -20.18
N LEU A 666 -5.23 -0.11 -20.62
CA LEU A 666 -6.32 0.84 -20.86
C LEU A 666 -7.22 0.38 -22.01
N ARG A 667 -6.64 -0.04 -23.14
CA ARG A 667 -7.41 -0.52 -24.30
C ARG A 667 -8.20 -1.78 -23.98
N GLN A 668 -7.67 -2.68 -23.16
CA GLN A 668 -8.41 -3.85 -22.68
C GLN A 668 -9.63 -3.44 -21.86
N LEU A 669 -9.47 -2.51 -20.92
CA LEU A 669 -10.59 -2.02 -20.11
C LEU A 669 -11.65 -1.32 -20.98
N GLU A 670 -11.24 -0.42 -21.87
CA GLU A 670 -12.14 0.29 -22.79
C GLU A 670 -12.92 -0.67 -23.69
N PHE A 671 -12.27 -1.73 -24.18
CA PHE A 671 -12.91 -2.76 -24.99
C PHE A 671 -14.04 -3.45 -24.20
N ILE A 672 -13.76 -3.89 -22.97
CA ILE A 672 -14.77 -4.54 -22.12
C ILE A 672 -15.90 -3.57 -21.78
N GLU A 673 -15.59 -2.33 -21.39
CA GLU A 673 -16.61 -1.33 -21.06
C GLU A 673 -17.47 -0.95 -22.27
N SER A 674 -16.89 -0.90 -23.47
CA SER A 674 -17.63 -0.66 -24.72
C SER A 674 -18.69 -1.73 -24.96
N ILE A 675 -18.39 -3.00 -24.66
CA ILE A 675 -19.33 -4.11 -24.79
C ILE A 675 -20.45 -4.00 -23.76
N LEU A 676 -20.14 -3.59 -22.54
CA LEU A 676 -21.09 -3.49 -21.43
C LEU A 676 -21.97 -2.22 -21.46
N GLY A 677 -21.65 -1.26 -22.34
CA GLY A 677 -22.36 0.03 -22.41
C GLY A 677 -21.87 1.05 -21.39
N GLY A 678 -20.58 1.00 -21.04
CA GLY A 678 -19.88 1.94 -20.16
C GLY A 678 -19.57 1.39 -18.77
N ASN A 679 -19.09 2.27 -17.90
CA ASN A 679 -18.60 1.88 -16.57
C ASN A 679 -19.72 1.37 -15.62
N THR A 680 -20.99 1.66 -15.88
CA THR A 680 -22.11 1.11 -15.08
C THR A 680 -22.73 -0.14 -15.71
N GLY A 681 -22.25 -0.55 -16.88
CA GLY A 681 -22.75 -1.70 -17.62
C GLY A 681 -22.50 -3.03 -16.92
N GLN A 682 -23.55 -3.85 -16.82
CA GLN A 682 -23.48 -5.18 -16.18
C GLN A 682 -23.50 -6.35 -17.18
N LEU A 683 -24.19 -6.17 -18.30
CA LEU A 683 -24.38 -7.17 -19.35
C LEU A 683 -23.98 -6.60 -20.71
N PRO A 684 -23.56 -7.44 -21.66
CA PRO A 684 -23.29 -7.02 -23.02
C PRO A 684 -24.50 -6.33 -23.64
N ARG A 685 -24.28 -5.19 -24.30
CA ARG A 685 -25.31 -4.44 -25.03
C ARG A 685 -25.23 -4.60 -26.54
N ARG A 686 -24.19 -5.27 -27.02
CA ARG A 686 -23.94 -5.50 -28.45
C ARG A 686 -23.06 -6.73 -28.63
N GLU A 687 -23.10 -7.29 -29.83
CA GLU A 687 -22.17 -8.32 -30.27
C GLU A 687 -20.76 -7.75 -30.52
N ILE A 688 -19.77 -8.63 -30.41
CA ILE A 688 -18.37 -8.33 -30.62
C ILE A 688 -18.02 -8.64 -32.07
N LYS A 689 -17.49 -7.65 -32.80
CA LYS A 689 -17.04 -7.90 -34.17
C LYS A 689 -15.76 -8.72 -34.16
N ALA A 690 -15.59 -9.59 -35.15
CA ALA A 690 -14.38 -10.40 -35.31
C ALA A 690 -13.09 -9.53 -35.33
N SER A 691 -13.15 -8.34 -35.93
CA SER A 691 -12.03 -7.39 -35.95
C SER A 691 -11.70 -6.80 -34.58
N GLU A 692 -12.70 -6.54 -33.73
CA GLU A 692 -12.47 -6.03 -32.38
C GLU A 692 -11.87 -7.12 -31.48
N ARG A 693 -12.35 -8.36 -31.63
CA ARG A 693 -11.74 -9.52 -31.00
C ARG A 693 -10.28 -9.66 -31.44
N GLN A 694 -9.99 -9.62 -32.73
CA GLN A 694 -8.61 -9.72 -33.22
C GLN A 694 -7.71 -8.62 -32.61
N LEU A 695 -8.20 -7.37 -32.55
CA LEU A 695 -7.45 -6.26 -31.97
C LEU A 695 -7.13 -6.46 -30.48
N LEU A 696 -8.06 -7.06 -29.71
CA LEU A 696 -7.80 -7.42 -28.31
C LEU A 696 -6.63 -8.41 -28.20
N PHE A 697 -6.63 -9.44 -29.05
CA PHE A 697 -5.58 -10.46 -29.06
C PHE A 697 -4.23 -9.89 -29.52
N ASP A 698 -4.22 -9.08 -30.57
CA ASP A 698 -3.01 -8.39 -31.05
C ASP A 698 -2.43 -7.48 -29.96
N THR A 699 -3.29 -6.77 -29.23
CA THR A 699 -2.88 -5.95 -28.08
C THR A 699 -2.24 -6.81 -26.99
N GLY A 700 -2.85 -7.95 -26.65
CA GLY A 700 -2.31 -8.88 -25.66
C GLY A 700 -0.95 -9.47 -26.06
N ILE A 701 -0.77 -9.81 -27.34
CA ILE A 701 0.51 -10.29 -27.87
C ILE A 701 1.60 -9.21 -27.77
N VAL A 702 1.29 -7.97 -28.17
CA VAL A 702 2.24 -6.84 -28.06
C VAL A 702 2.61 -6.57 -26.61
N MET A 703 1.64 -6.65 -25.70
CA MET A 703 1.88 -6.52 -24.26
C MET A 703 2.82 -7.61 -23.74
N ARG A 704 2.56 -8.88 -24.11
CA ARG A 704 3.43 -10.02 -23.77
C ARG A 704 4.85 -9.84 -24.25
N ASP A 705 5.03 -9.42 -25.50
CA ASP A 705 6.34 -9.46 -26.16
C ASP A 705 7.16 -8.19 -25.92
N ALA A 706 6.53 -7.04 -25.64
CA ALA A 706 7.21 -5.74 -25.55
C ALA A 706 7.14 -5.04 -24.17
N SER A 707 6.54 -5.66 -23.16
CA SER A 707 6.55 -5.11 -21.79
C SER A 707 7.85 -5.40 -21.05
N LEU A 708 8.28 -4.45 -20.22
CA LEU A 708 9.53 -4.52 -19.45
C LEU A 708 9.50 -5.55 -18.31
N CYS A 709 8.32 -5.81 -17.73
CA CYS A 709 8.14 -6.63 -16.54
C CYS A 709 6.94 -7.57 -16.66
N GLY A 710 6.83 -8.48 -15.68
CA GLY A 710 5.79 -9.51 -15.63
C GLY A 710 4.36 -8.96 -15.67
N LEU A 711 4.08 -7.80 -15.05
CA LEU A 711 2.73 -7.21 -15.06
C LEU A 711 2.23 -7.02 -16.49
N GLY A 712 2.98 -6.27 -17.30
CA GLY A 712 2.59 -6.04 -18.69
C GLY A 712 2.60 -7.32 -19.53
N GLN A 713 3.49 -8.27 -19.22
CA GLN A 713 3.58 -9.54 -19.95
C GLN A 713 2.37 -10.45 -19.76
N PHE A 714 1.76 -10.42 -18.56
CA PHE A 714 0.67 -11.33 -18.19
C PHE A 714 -0.70 -10.66 -18.03
N ALA A 715 -0.79 -9.32 -18.05
CA ALA A 715 -2.04 -8.59 -17.82
C ALA A 715 -3.19 -8.95 -18.78
N ALA A 716 -2.90 -9.45 -19.98
CA ALA A 716 -3.90 -9.87 -20.97
C ALA A 716 -4.36 -11.34 -20.81
N THR A 717 -3.63 -12.16 -20.05
CA THR A 717 -3.74 -13.63 -20.07
C THR A 717 -5.14 -14.11 -19.68
N ALA A 718 -5.64 -13.67 -18.52
CA ALA A 718 -6.95 -14.10 -18.04
C ALA A 718 -8.06 -13.67 -19.01
N ILE A 719 -7.99 -12.45 -19.53
CA ILE A 719 -8.98 -11.90 -20.47
C ILE A 719 -8.98 -12.69 -21.77
N MET A 720 -7.81 -12.91 -22.40
CA MET A 720 -7.69 -13.69 -23.64
C MET A 720 -8.19 -15.13 -23.44
N SER A 721 -7.80 -15.78 -22.34
CA SER A 721 -8.20 -17.16 -22.06
C SER A 721 -9.72 -17.33 -21.91
N ALA A 722 -10.42 -16.33 -21.35
CA ALA A 722 -11.88 -16.35 -21.27
C ALA A 722 -12.56 -16.34 -22.64
N PHE A 723 -12.02 -15.59 -23.61
CA PHE A 723 -12.50 -15.57 -25.00
C PHE A 723 -12.17 -16.86 -25.75
N GLU A 724 -10.98 -17.43 -25.54
CA GLU A 724 -10.58 -18.71 -26.15
C GLU A 724 -11.46 -19.86 -25.66
N LYS A 725 -11.75 -19.88 -24.36
CA LYS A 725 -12.53 -20.92 -23.69
C LYS A 725 -14.04 -20.67 -23.74
N LYS A 726 -14.47 -19.62 -24.45
CA LYS A 726 -15.90 -19.25 -24.64
C LYS A 726 -16.66 -19.06 -23.32
N LEU A 727 -15.97 -18.57 -22.29
CA LEU A 727 -16.61 -18.14 -21.03
C LEU A 727 -17.35 -16.81 -21.19
N VAL A 728 -17.01 -16.07 -22.26
CA VAL A 728 -17.73 -14.91 -22.76
C VAL A 728 -17.84 -15.02 -24.29
N SER A 729 -18.92 -14.49 -24.85
CA SER A 729 -19.23 -14.54 -26.29
C SER A 729 -19.67 -13.19 -26.83
#